data_AF-A0A1H7MJP1-F1
#
_entry.id   AF-A0A1H7MJP1-F1
#
_cell.length_a   1.000
_cell.length_b   1.000
_cell.length_c   1.000
_cell.angle_alpha   90.00
_cell.angle_beta   90.00
_cell.angle_gamma   90.00
#
_symmetry.space_group_name_H-M   'P 1'
#
loop_
_entity.id
_entity.type
_entity.pdbx_description
1 polymer ?
#
loop_
_entity_poly.entity_id
_entity_poly.type
_entity_poly.pdbx_seq_one_letter_code
_entity_poly.pdbx_strand_id
1 'polypeptide(L)'
;MVYGGKRKTRILAFLSTLCALVAGPARAFDEAAADRALQFAQEQLVRTAAQVPANQYPKSSLPNGTWRLIPATDLLGWTQGFFPGELWYMYQQTGVATWRVRADTWTRNLEVQKSNMQTHDLGFKFIPSYALAYQLTGDDYYRQVLLTAAGSLASRYNPRVGIINCCDWNPDWQLPLVIDTMMNLELLLWGAQNGGQVGWRDMAVNHALRTLSDLVRADGSTFHVADYDRNTGALRFQGTYQGYSNTSTWTRGQAWAVYGYTLLYRYTRDPRMLEAAQKVTGYYLSRLPADGIPPWDFDAPASQMLKDSSAAAAVASALLELTNYVPDASTQLQYWNAAMQMLDTLSSPAYLAAGTNSPGILLHGVGHYPAGQEVDVSLVYGDYYFIEALRRFKQQPMPPSPGIWYSRLFFAEAVRELGPGNTGLRTIEFDVTPLDASIDGVVGYADSATSVTAYSQLSMLVRMNPSGWFDVYNGTGYAAATTLLYVANTPYHVRISADLDARQYSVWVRPQGGAEVLLADRYAFRSTAPVMDDIGKAVLKSGTRDNEFRVANHTVRAVGETWYSRQGFYASLHALGTGNTGMQSIEFDVRPLRAPIDGVIGYADSSTTVTERSHLAMALRMGPNGIFEVYNGSGYAAVNRVPYTLNSIYHVRMVADVPAQRYSVWLRPPGGTEILLADRYAFRSDAPLTDELGQLSLKSGSNDDYWVANHTVRSVTGARLALSQEVAPLNGDAAGESQELAAGCSTAGGVGALTPLGLLLWLSQRRRASRRFGAG
;
A
#
# COMPACT_ATOMS: atom_id res chain seq x y z
N MET A 1 -82.32 26.39 0.97
CA MET A 1 -81.03 27.11 0.92
C MET A 1 -79.94 26.11 1.24
N VAL A 2 -79.04 25.84 0.30
CA VAL A 2 -78.00 24.79 0.42
C VAL A 2 -76.63 25.41 0.19
N TYR A 3 -75.62 24.85 0.86
CA TYR A 3 -74.17 25.13 0.93
C TYR A 3 -73.75 26.04 2.11
N GLY A 4 -72.95 25.60 3.10
CA GLY A 4 -72.09 24.40 3.23
C GLY A 4 -70.63 24.83 3.30
N GLY A 5 -70.16 25.15 4.51
CA GLY A 5 -68.84 25.75 4.77
C GLY A 5 -67.65 24.84 4.47
N LYS A 6 -66.61 25.41 3.84
CA LYS A 6 -65.31 24.78 3.59
C LYS A 6 -64.26 25.38 4.53
N ARG A 7 -63.73 24.57 5.45
CA ARG A 7 -62.33 24.65 5.90
C ARG A 7 -61.71 23.29 5.59
N LYS A 8 -60.82 23.23 4.58
CA LYS A 8 -60.02 22.04 4.28
C LYS A 8 -58.61 22.24 4.82
N THR A 9 -58.30 21.46 5.84
CA THR A 9 -56.95 21.18 6.34
C THR A 9 -56.11 20.58 5.20
N ARG A 10 -54.98 21.20 4.86
CA ARG A 10 -53.96 20.61 3.97
C ARG A 10 -53.03 19.74 4.82
N ILE A 11 -53.07 18.42 4.60
CA ILE A 11 -52.07 17.48 5.08
C ILE A 11 -50.91 17.54 4.06
N LEU A 12 -49.76 18.08 4.47
CA LEU A 12 -48.50 17.89 3.74
C LEU A 12 -47.93 16.52 4.13
N ALA A 13 -47.89 15.59 3.19
CA ALA A 13 -47.10 14.38 3.32
C ALA A 13 -45.63 14.72 2.97
N PHE A 14 -44.75 14.72 3.97
CA PHE A 14 -43.31 14.68 3.76
C PHE A 14 -42.90 13.22 3.53
N LEU A 15 -42.67 12.83 2.27
CA LEU A 15 -41.84 11.67 1.96
C LEU A 15 -40.39 12.16 1.90
N SER A 16 -39.68 12.05 3.03
CA SER A 16 -38.24 12.17 3.07
C SER A 16 -37.63 10.84 2.65
N THR A 17 -37.42 10.66 1.35
CA THR A 17 -36.55 9.60 0.82
C THR A 17 -35.11 10.02 1.09
N LEU A 18 -34.59 9.64 2.26
CA LEU A 18 -33.17 9.76 2.55
C LEU A 18 -32.45 8.68 1.74
N CYS A 19 -32.08 9.00 0.50
CA CYS A 19 -31.06 8.23 -0.23
C CYS A 19 -29.77 8.34 0.59
N ALA A 20 -29.52 7.36 1.44
CA ALA A 20 -28.18 7.09 1.90
C ALA A 20 -27.36 6.74 0.65
N LEU A 21 -26.61 7.72 0.13
CA LEU A 21 -25.46 7.47 -0.72
C LEU A 21 -24.48 6.66 0.14
N VAL A 22 -24.64 5.34 0.09
CA VAL A 22 -23.60 4.42 0.49
C VAL A 22 -22.46 4.73 -0.48
N ALA A 23 -21.44 5.44 0.01
CA ALA A 23 -20.18 5.55 -0.70
C ALA A 23 -19.73 4.12 -0.99
N GLY A 24 -19.80 3.74 -2.27
CA GLY A 24 -19.26 2.46 -2.71
C GLY A 24 -17.80 2.36 -2.28
N PRO A 25 -17.24 1.14 -2.13
CA PRO A 25 -15.82 0.99 -1.87
C PRO A 25 -15.03 1.81 -2.89
N ALA A 26 -14.05 2.58 -2.42
CA ALA A 26 -13.16 3.36 -3.29
C ALA A 26 -12.61 2.43 -4.37
N ARG A 27 -12.92 2.73 -5.63
CA ARG A 27 -12.38 1.98 -6.75
C ARG A 27 -10.90 2.33 -6.86
N ALA A 28 -10.04 1.34 -7.06
CA ALA A 28 -8.67 1.63 -7.45
C ALA A 28 -8.71 2.38 -8.79
N PHE A 29 -7.85 3.40 -8.96
CA PHE A 29 -7.73 4.14 -10.21
C PHE A 29 -7.52 3.16 -11.38
N ASP A 30 -8.35 3.28 -12.41
CA ASP A 30 -8.37 2.38 -13.56
C ASP A 30 -8.36 3.14 -14.90
N GLU A 31 -8.21 2.43 -16.01
CA GLU A 31 -8.21 3.02 -17.35
C GLU A 31 -9.49 3.80 -17.65
N ALA A 32 -10.64 3.32 -17.16
CA ALA A 32 -11.91 4.01 -17.36
C ALA A 32 -11.96 5.36 -16.60
N ALA A 33 -11.38 5.44 -15.41
CA ALA A 33 -11.22 6.69 -14.67
C ALA A 33 -10.27 7.65 -15.41
N ALA A 34 -9.14 7.14 -15.91
CA ALA A 34 -8.24 7.93 -16.74
C ALA A 34 -8.92 8.47 -18.00
N ASP A 35 -9.72 7.65 -18.69
CA ASP A 35 -10.46 8.05 -19.88
C ASP A 35 -11.49 9.13 -19.60
N ARG A 36 -12.25 9.01 -18.51
CA ARG A 36 -13.20 10.06 -18.09
C ARG A 36 -12.49 11.37 -17.76
N ALA A 37 -11.38 11.31 -17.03
CA ALA A 37 -10.59 12.50 -16.69
C ALA A 37 -9.99 13.16 -17.95
N LEU A 38 -9.45 12.37 -18.89
CA LEU A 38 -8.91 12.86 -20.16
C LEU A 38 -10.00 13.40 -21.09
N GLN A 39 -11.19 12.82 -21.09
CA GLN A 39 -12.33 13.36 -21.83
C GLN A 39 -12.75 14.73 -21.28
N PHE A 40 -12.86 14.85 -19.95
CA PHE A 40 -13.15 16.14 -19.32
C PHE A 40 -12.06 17.18 -19.60
N ALA A 41 -10.78 16.78 -19.53
CA ALA A 41 -9.65 17.62 -19.89
C ALA A 41 -9.77 18.14 -21.33
N GLN A 42 -10.10 17.28 -22.29
CA GLN A 42 -10.33 17.70 -23.69
C GLN A 42 -11.41 18.77 -23.79
N GLU A 43 -12.54 18.62 -23.10
CA GLU A 43 -13.63 19.60 -23.11
C GLU A 43 -13.18 20.96 -22.55
N GLN A 44 -12.46 20.96 -21.43
CA GLN A 44 -11.93 22.19 -20.81
C GLN A 44 -10.88 22.88 -21.70
N LEU A 45 -10.02 22.10 -22.36
CA LEU A 45 -9.01 22.65 -23.28
C LEU A 45 -9.63 23.23 -24.55
N VAL A 46 -10.70 22.62 -25.09
CA VAL A 46 -11.47 23.22 -26.20
C VAL A 46 -12.04 24.57 -25.79
N ARG A 47 -12.64 24.66 -24.58
CA ARG A 47 -13.20 25.91 -24.06
C ARG A 47 -12.12 26.96 -23.85
N THR A 48 -11.00 26.59 -23.23
CA THR A 48 -9.87 27.50 -23.00
C THR A 48 -9.30 28.02 -24.31
N ALA A 49 -9.07 27.16 -25.30
CA ALA A 49 -8.59 27.56 -26.61
C ALA A 49 -9.57 28.49 -27.37
N ALA A 50 -10.86 28.43 -27.08
CA ALA A 50 -11.84 29.34 -27.67
C ALA A 50 -11.89 30.73 -27.01
N GLN A 51 -11.44 30.85 -25.75
CA GLN A 51 -11.55 32.07 -24.96
C GLN A 51 -10.23 32.84 -24.82
N VAL A 52 -9.10 32.14 -24.88
CA VAL A 52 -7.78 32.74 -24.68
C VAL A 52 -7.23 33.23 -26.03
N PRO A 53 -6.70 34.46 -26.14
CA PRO A 53 -5.99 34.89 -27.34
C PRO A 53 -4.70 34.11 -27.56
N ALA A 54 -4.32 33.89 -28.82
CA ALA A 54 -3.16 33.06 -29.20
C ALA A 54 -1.80 33.56 -28.66
N ASN A 55 -1.70 34.84 -28.28
CA ASN A 55 -0.50 35.48 -27.70
C ASN A 55 -0.60 35.68 -26.18
N GLN A 56 -1.55 35.01 -25.53
CA GLN A 56 -1.76 35.01 -24.09
C GLN A 56 -1.87 33.57 -23.59
N TYR A 57 -1.52 33.38 -22.32
CA TYR A 57 -1.43 32.06 -21.71
C TYR A 57 -2.14 32.04 -20.36
N PRO A 58 -2.95 31.00 -20.08
CA PRO A 58 -3.59 30.85 -18.78
C PRO A 58 -2.54 30.65 -17.67
N LYS A 59 -2.87 31.12 -16.47
CA LYS A 59 -2.03 30.98 -15.27
C LYS A 59 -2.80 30.32 -14.13
N SER A 60 -3.84 31.00 -13.65
CA SER A 60 -4.68 30.56 -12.55
C SER A 60 -6.14 30.92 -12.83
N SER A 61 -7.09 30.20 -12.24
CA SER A 61 -8.50 30.59 -12.34
C SER A 61 -8.79 31.87 -11.56
N LEU A 62 -9.83 32.59 -12.00
CA LEU A 62 -10.42 33.74 -11.33
C LEU A 62 -11.84 33.38 -10.87
N PRO A 63 -12.39 34.07 -9.84
CA PRO A 63 -13.73 33.77 -9.31
C PRO A 63 -14.87 33.89 -10.33
N ASN A 64 -14.68 34.65 -11.41
CA ASN A 64 -15.64 34.82 -12.49
C ASN A 64 -15.64 33.63 -13.49
N GLY A 65 -14.82 32.61 -13.27
CA GLY A 65 -14.71 31.44 -14.15
C GLY A 65 -13.82 31.64 -15.38
N THR A 66 -13.01 32.70 -15.42
CA THR A 66 -12.03 32.90 -16.50
C THR A 66 -10.60 32.70 -16.01
N TRP A 67 -9.66 32.59 -16.94
CA TRP A 67 -8.24 32.54 -16.60
C TRP A 67 -7.68 33.93 -16.30
N ARG A 68 -6.78 34.01 -15.33
CA ARG A 68 -5.74 35.04 -15.29
C ARG A 68 -4.76 34.74 -16.41
N LEU A 69 -4.49 35.73 -17.26
CA LEU A 69 -3.66 35.56 -18.45
C LEU A 69 -2.29 36.23 -18.30
N ILE A 70 -1.27 35.63 -18.91
CA ILE A 70 0.08 36.17 -19.06
C ILE A 70 0.35 36.38 -20.56
N PRO A 71 0.78 37.58 -21.00
CA PRO A 71 1.19 37.81 -22.39
C PRO A 71 2.42 37.00 -22.79
N ALA A 72 2.55 36.63 -24.06
CA ALA A 72 3.74 35.98 -24.62
C ALA A 72 5.04 36.77 -24.37
N THR A 73 4.94 38.09 -24.30
CA THR A 73 6.06 39.02 -24.13
C THR A 73 6.47 39.25 -22.68
N ASP A 74 5.71 38.73 -21.70
CA ASP A 74 6.09 38.84 -20.30
C ASP A 74 7.37 38.02 -20.05
N LEU A 75 8.45 38.71 -19.71
CA LEU A 75 9.76 38.12 -19.50
C LEU A 75 9.88 37.40 -18.15
N LEU A 76 9.05 37.77 -17.17
CA LEU A 76 9.06 37.20 -15.81
C LEU A 76 7.98 36.14 -15.61
N GLY A 77 6.88 36.20 -16.38
CA GLY A 77 5.87 35.15 -16.38
C GLY A 77 6.46 33.79 -16.77
N TRP A 78 6.19 32.73 -16.01
CA TRP A 78 6.85 31.43 -16.18
C TRP A 78 5.94 30.31 -16.69
N THR A 79 4.61 30.48 -16.62
CA THR A 79 3.63 29.41 -16.90
C THR A 79 3.23 29.28 -18.37
N GLN A 80 3.84 30.04 -19.29
CA GLN A 80 3.41 30.17 -20.68
C GLN A 80 3.54 28.86 -21.48
N GLY A 81 4.40 27.93 -21.07
CA GLY A 81 4.61 26.67 -21.78
C GLY A 81 3.55 25.59 -21.50
N PHE A 82 2.86 25.65 -20.36
CA PHE A 82 2.01 24.54 -19.91
C PHE A 82 0.79 24.33 -20.80
N PHE A 83 0.05 25.40 -21.12
CA PHE A 83 -1.14 25.30 -21.98
C PHE A 83 -0.87 24.74 -23.38
N PRO A 84 0.13 25.23 -24.17
CA PRO A 84 0.47 24.56 -25.42
C PRO A 84 0.91 23.11 -25.21
N GLY A 85 1.54 22.78 -24.08
CA GLY A 85 1.88 21.39 -23.74
C GLY A 85 0.68 20.49 -23.49
N GLU A 86 -0.35 20.97 -22.82
CA GLU A 86 -1.64 20.26 -22.65
C GLU A 86 -2.26 19.96 -24.02
N LEU A 87 -2.23 20.92 -24.94
CA LEU A 87 -2.74 20.75 -26.30
C LEU A 87 -1.91 19.74 -27.11
N TRP A 88 -0.58 19.74 -26.95
CA TRP A 88 0.29 18.72 -27.56
C TRP A 88 0.01 17.32 -27.03
N TYR A 89 -0.27 17.18 -25.73
CA TYR A 89 -0.68 15.89 -25.16
C TYR A 89 -2.01 15.40 -25.74
N MET A 90 -2.98 16.29 -25.97
CA MET A 90 -4.21 15.91 -26.65
C MET A 90 -3.95 15.44 -28.09
N TYR A 91 -3.04 16.09 -28.82
CA TYR A 91 -2.66 15.63 -30.15
C TYR A 91 -1.97 14.26 -30.11
N GLN A 92 -0.99 14.08 -29.21
CA GLN A 92 -0.27 12.82 -29.05
C GLN A 92 -1.21 11.66 -28.73
N GLN A 93 -2.21 11.88 -27.90
CA GLN A 93 -3.15 10.85 -27.48
C GLN A 93 -4.20 10.51 -28.56
N THR A 94 -4.71 11.51 -29.26
CA THR A 94 -5.88 11.33 -30.15
C THR A 94 -5.51 11.21 -31.63
N GLY A 95 -4.34 11.71 -32.03
CA GLY A 95 -3.94 11.85 -33.43
C GLY A 95 -4.74 12.89 -34.23
N VAL A 96 -5.69 13.60 -33.60
CA VAL A 96 -6.60 14.52 -34.30
C VAL A 96 -5.88 15.82 -34.68
N ALA A 97 -5.89 16.16 -35.97
CA ALA A 97 -5.14 17.29 -36.52
C ALA A 97 -5.50 18.66 -35.92
N THR A 98 -6.74 18.86 -35.48
CA THR A 98 -7.16 20.14 -34.87
C THR A 98 -6.44 20.42 -33.55
N TRP A 99 -6.08 19.38 -32.78
CA TRP A 99 -5.25 19.55 -31.59
C TRP A 99 -3.85 20.02 -31.93
N ARG A 100 -3.23 19.44 -32.98
CA ARG A 100 -1.93 19.91 -33.48
C ARG A 100 -1.97 21.37 -33.90
N VAL A 101 -3.00 21.79 -34.65
CA VAL A 101 -3.13 23.20 -35.09
C VAL A 101 -3.26 24.15 -33.90
N ARG A 102 -4.06 23.79 -32.89
CA ARG A 102 -4.17 24.57 -31.65
C ARG A 102 -2.83 24.61 -30.91
N ALA A 103 -2.20 23.47 -30.68
CA ALA A 103 -0.94 23.39 -29.94
C ALA A 103 0.16 24.23 -30.61
N ASP A 104 0.28 24.14 -31.94
CA ASP A 104 1.23 24.93 -32.73
C ASP A 104 0.98 26.44 -32.63
N THR A 105 -0.29 26.87 -32.67
CA THR A 105 -0.69 28.28 -32.58
C THR A 105 -0.14 28.97 -31.33
N TRP A 106 -0.29 28.36 -30.15
CA TRP A 106 0.25 28.91 -28.91
C TRP A 106 1.74 28.66 -28.75
N THR A 107 2.27 27.56 -29.29
CA THR A 107 3.71 27.25 -29.23
C THR A 107 4.51 28.32 -29.97
N ARG A 108 4.16 28.63 -31.23
CA ARG A 108 4.91 29.58 -32.07
C ARG A 108 4.95 31.01 -31.51
N ASN A 109 3.87 31.47 -30.89
CA ASN A 109 3.85 32.80 -30.30
C ASN A 109 4.80 32.94 -29.09
N LEU A 110 5.25 31.83 -28.51
CA LEU A 110 6.22 31.82 -27.41
C LEU A 110 7.67 31.97 -27.90
N GLU A 111 7.92 31.98 -29.23
CA GLU A 111 9.26 32.15 -29.81
C GLU A 111 9.96 33.42 -29.29
N VAL A 112 9.19 34.46 -29.00
CA VAL A 112 9.69 35.74 -28.47
C VAL A 112 10.51 35.58 -27.17
N GLN A 113 10.31 34.48 -26.44
CA GLN A 113 11.03 34.17 -25.20
C GLN A 113 12.37 33.43 -25.42
N LYS A 114 12.72 32.99 -26.64
CA LYS A 114 13.89 32.11 -26.88
C LYS A 114 15.23 32.77 -26.51
N SER A 115 15.27 34.10 -26.55
CA SER A 115 16.44 34.91 -26.20
C SER A 115 16.30 35.58 -24.82
N ASN A 116 15.32 35.18 -24.01
CA ASN A 116 15.10 35.79 -22.70
C ASN A 116 16.17 35.29 -21.71
N MET A 117 17.05 36.18 -21.29
CA MET A 117 18.11 35.88 -20.33
C MET A 117 17.78 36.34 -18.90
N GLN A 118 16.54 36.76 -18.60
CA GLN A 118 16.17 37.35 -17.28
C GLN A 118 15.65 36.34 -16.26
N THR A 119 15.32 35.11 -16.70
CA THR A 119 14.74 34.06 -15.85
C THR A 119 15.37 32.69 -16.15
N HIS A 120 15.39 31.83 -15.14
CA HIS A 120 15.67 30.40 -15.28
C HIS A 120 14.51 29.59 -15.87
N ASP A 121 13.29 30.14 -15.94
CA ASP A 121 12.06 29.42 -16.28
C ASP A 121 11.90 29.06 -17.77
N LEU A 122 12.99 29.13 -18.55
CA LEU A 122 12.95 28.77 -19.95
C LEU A 122 12.61 27.29 -20.16
N GLY A 123 12.98 26.41 -19.25
CA GLY A 123 12.57 25.00 -19.35
C GLY A 123 11.06 24.84 -19.24
N PHE A 124 10.40 25.46 -18.26
CA PHE A 124 8.94 25.46 -18.14
C PHE A 124 8.24 26.08 -19.35
N LYS A 125 8.86 27.07 -20.01
CA LYS A 125 8.32 27.67 -21.24
C LYS A 125 8.48 26.75 -22.44
N PHE A 126 9.67 26.18 -22.65
CA PHE A 126 10.05 25.58 -23.93
C PHE A 126 9.96 24.04 -23.97
N ILE A 127 10.16 23.34 -22.86
CA ILE A 127 10.05 21.86 -22.85
C ILE A 127 8.60 21.42 -23.08
N PRO A 128 7.60 21.91 -22.32
CA PRO A 128 6.21 21.57 -22.56
C PRO A 128 5.68 22.01 -23.94
N SER A 129 6.27 23.01 -24.58
CA SER A 129 5.77 23.55 -25.85
C SER A 129 6.60 23.06 -27.05
N TYR A 130 7.77 23.65 -27.26
CA TYR A 130 8.63 23.39 -28.40
C TYR A 130 9.22 21.97 -28.40
N ALA A 131 9.62 21.42 -27.25
CA ALA A 131 10.22 20.08 -27.23
C ALA A 131 9.20 19.00 -27.58
N LEU A 132 7.96 19.12 -27.08
CA LEU A 132 6.85 18.27 -27.51
C LEU A 132 6.50 18.46 -28.99
N ALA A 133 6.48 19.71 -29.49
CA ALA A 133 6.26 20.00 -30.90
C ALA A 133 7.31 19.31 -31.79
N TYR A 134 8.60 19.42 -31.44
CA TYR A 134 9.68 18.74 -32.15
C TYR A 134 9.53 17.22 -32.10
N GLN A 135 9.30 16.66 -30.91
CA GLN A 135 9.13 15.22 -30.71
C GLN A 135 8.01 14.65 -31.59
N LEU A 136 6.89 15.36 -31.72
CA LEU A 136 5.69 14.86 -32.41
C LEU A 136 5.67 15.16 -33.92
N THR A 137 6.50 16.09 -34.40
CA THR A 137 6.46 16.54 -35.81
C THR A 137 7.77 16.33 -36.57
N GLY A 138 8.90 16.24 -35.87
CA GLY A 138 10.24 16.20 -36.47
C GLY A 138 10.67 17.50 -37.15
N ASP A 139 9.91 18.60 -37.03
CA ASP A 139 10.21 19.87 -37.69
C ASP A 139 11.39 20.58 -37.02
N ASP A 140 12.49 20.74 -37.76
CA ASP A 140 13.75 21.31 -37.29
C ASP A 140 13.59 22.75 -36.77
N TYR A 141 12.57 23.49 -37.23
CA TYR A 141 12.28 24.83 -36.71
C TYR A 141 12.14 24.85 -35.18
N TYR A 142 11.38 23.90 -34.60
CA TYR A 142 11.23 23.85 -33.15
C TYR A 142 12.54 23.50 -32.45
N ARG A 143 13.36 22.63 -33.06
CA ARG A 143 14.68 22.26 -32.55
C ARG A 143 15.60 23.47 -32.45
N GLN A 144 15.66 24.31 -33.49
CA GLN A 144 16.49 25.52 -33.50
C GLN A 144 16.07 26.54 -32.44
N VAL A 145 14.76 26.70 -32.23
CA VAL A 145 14.24 27.59 -31.17
C VAL A 145 14.64 27.06 -29.79
N LEU A 146 14.51 25.75 -29.54
CA LEU A 146 14.94 25.13 -28.28
C LEU A 146 16.43 25.28 -28.01
N LEU A 147 17.28 25.09 -29.02
CA LEU A 147 18.73 25.26 -28.87
C LEU A 147 19.09 26.71 -28.53
N THR A 148 18.37 27.68 -29.11
CA THR A 148 18.53 29.10 -28.74
C THR A 148 18.10 29.35 -27.29
N ALA A 149 16.95 28.82 -26.88
CA ALA A 149 16.47 28.92 -25.51
C ALA A 149 17.40 28.25 -24.49
N ALA A 150 17.96 27.08 -24.82
CA ALA A 150 18.95 26.39 -23.99
C ALA A 150 20.23 27.23 -23.84
N GLY A 151 20.70 27.88 -24.90
CA GLY A 151 21.82 28.83 -24.84
C GLY A 151 21.52 30.03 -23.93
N SER A 152 20.32 30.59 -24.00
CA SER A 152 19.86 31.67 -23.12
C SER A 152 19.83 31.23 -21.65
N LEU A 153 19.34 30.02 -21.35
CA LEU A 153 19.36 29.47 -19.99
C LEU A 153 20.80 29.24 -19.50
N ALA A 154 21.64 28.63 -20.35
CA ALA A 154 23.04 28.36 -20.05
C ALA A 154 23.85 29.63 -19.74
N SER A 155 23.49 30.76 -20.35
CA SER A 155 24.14 32.06 -20.07
C SER A 155 23.99 32.53 -18.62
N ARG A 156 22.99 31.99 -17.89
CA ARG A 156 22.77 32.27 -16.47
C ARG A 156 23.60 31.36 -15.55
N TYR A 157 24.41 30.46 -16.10
CA TYR A 157 25.28 29.58 -15.33
C TYR A 157 26.42 30.35 -14.67
N ASN A 158 26.56 30.19 -13.36
CA ASN A 158 27.69 30.65 -12.59
C ASN A 158 28.63 29.46 -12.30
N PRO A 159 29.82 29.39 -12.93
CA PRO A 159 30.72 28.26 -12.76
C PRO A 159 31.45 28.23 -11.41
N ARG A 160 31.50 29.35 -10.67
CA ARG A 160 32.16 29.40 -9.35
C ARG A 160 31.37 28.61 -8.31
N VAL A 161 30.05 28.79 -8.30
CA VAL A 161 29.14 28.09 -7.39
C VAL A 161 28.59 26.81 -8.01
N GLY A 162 28.53 26.75 -9.35
CA GLY A 162 28.03 25.61 -10.10
C GLY A 162 26.52 25.61 -10.27
N ILE A 163 25.88 26.78 -10.34
CA ILE A 163 24.42 26.93 -10.38
C ILE A 163 23.96 27.76 -11.56
N ILE A 164 22.68 27.62 -11.92
CA ILE A 164 21.97 28.51 -12.84
C ILE A 164 21.29 29.53 -11.95
N ASN A 165 21.62 30.81 -12.12
CA ASN A 165 21.03 31.89 -11.34
C ASN A 165 19.52 31.98 -11.65
N CYS A 166 18.63 31.88 -10.65
CA CYS A 166 17.18 31.86 -10.88
C CYS A 166 16.71 33.10 -11.63
N CYS A 167 17.18 34.25 -11.15
CA CYS A 167 16.45 35.49 -11.34
C CYS A 167 17.21 36.70 -10.79
N ASP A 168 16.94 37.88 -11.36
CA ASP A 168 17.60 39.15 -10.99
C ASP A 168 16.62 40.22 -10.49
N TRP A 169 15.33 39.86 -10.33
CA TRP A 169 14.27 40.81 -9.95
C TRP A 169 14.20 41.09 -8.45
N ASN A 170 14.75 40.21 -7.61
CA ASN A 170 14.79 40.41 -6.15
C ASN A 170 16.10 41.10 -5.75
N PRO A 171 16.07 42.37 -5.31
CA PRO A 171 17.27 43.12 -4.98
C PRO A 171 17.99 42.62 -3.71
N ASP A 172 17.31 41.83 -2.86
CA ASP A 172 17.91 41.28 -1.63
C ASP A 172 18.78 40.04 -1.90
N TRP A 173 18.63 39.42 -3.08
CA TRP A 173 19.39 38.25 -3.49
C TRP A 173 20.57 38.64 -4.38
N GLN A 174 21.70 37.96 -4.24
CA GLN A 174 22.90 38.19 -5.04
C GLN A 174 23.08 37.16 -6.15
N LEU A 175 22.97 35.88 -5.80
CA LEU A 175 23.08 34.76 -6.71
C LEU A 175 22.15 33.64 -6.24
N PRO A 176 20.83 33.81 -6.38
CA PRO A 176 19.85 32.88 -5.87
C PRO A 176 19.78 31.55 -6.66
N LEU A 177 19.71 30.46 -5.92
CA LEU A 177 19.30 29.13 -6.36
C LEU A 177 17.93 28.82 -5.76
N VAL A 178 17.00 28.36 -6.58
CA VAL A 178 15.65 27.93 -6.14
C VAL A 178 15.37 26.52 -6.62
N ILE A 179 14.64 25.74 -5.83
CA ILE A 179 14.38 24.32 -6.10
C ILE A 179 13.70 24.07 -7.46
N ASP A 180 12.86 25.00 -7.91
CA ASP A 180 12.13 25.00 -9.18
C ASP A 180 13.06 24.94 -10.39
N THR A 181 14.31 25.43 -10.25
CA THR A 181 15.32 25.37 -11.33
C THR A 181 15.59 23.93 -11.75
N MET A 182 15.41 22.95 -10.85
CA MET A 182 15.56 21.53 -11.16
C MET A 182 14.72 21.10 -12.36
N MET A 183 13.52 21.66 -12.52
CA MET A 183 12.63 21.37 -13.64
C MET A 183 13.13 22.01 -14.95
N ASN A 184 13.84 23.13 -14.85
CA ASN A 184 14.36 23.86 -15.99
C ASN A 184 15.64 23.26 -16.58
N LEU A 185 16.33 22.41 -15.81
CA LEU A 185 17.54 21.72 -16.25
C LEU A 185 17.29 20.78 -17.44
N GLU A 186 16.05 20.31 -17.64
CA GLU A 186 15.69 19.49 -18.79
C GLU A 186 16.03 20.18 -20.12
N LEU A 187 15.89 21.50 -20.21
CA LEU A 187 16.22 22.24 -21.44
C LEU A 187 17.70 22.14 -21.80
N LEU A 188 18.59 22.18 -20.81
CA LEU A 188 20.04 22.03 -21.02
C LEU A 188 20.39 20.59 -21.41
N LEU A 189 19.80 19.61 -20.73
CA LEU A 189 20.03 18.18 -20.99
C LEU A 189 19.52 17.78 -22.38
N TRP A 190 18.31 18.21 -22.72
CA TRP A 190 17.73 18.03 -24.05
C TRP A 190 18.61 18.72 -25.11
N GLY A 191 19.03 19.95 -24.87
CA GLY A 191 19.88 20.71 -25.80
C GLY A 191 21.20 19.99 -26.07
N ALA A 192 21.86 19.48 -25.04
CA ALA A 192 23.11 18.73 -25.17
C ALA A 192 22.96 17.45 -26.03
N GLN A 193 21.81 16.77 -25.97
CA GLN A 193 21.53 15.57 -26.76
C GLN A 193 21.08 15.88 -28.21
N ASN A 194 20.65 17.11 -28.50
CA ASN A 194 20.00 17.47 -29.78
C ASN A 194 20.80 18.48 -30.63
N GLY A 195 22.13 18.51 -30.45
CA GLY A 195 23.06 19.30 -31.26
C GLY A 195 23.52 20.62 -30.62
N GLY A 196 23.22 20.83 -29.34
CA GLY A 196 23.75 21.92 -28.53
C GLY A 196 25.15 21.65 -27.99
N GLN A 197 25.62 22.54 -27.10
CA GLN A 197 26.96 22.39 -26.51
C GLN A 197 26.96 21.26 -25.47
N VAL A 198 27.94 20.35 -25.56
CA VAL A 198 28.06 19.19 -24.65
C VAL A 198 28.17 19.62 -23.18
N GLY A 199 28.83 20.76 -22.90
CA GLY A 199 28.99 21.30 -21.54
C GLY A 199 27.68 21.69 -20.85
N TRP A 200 26.57 21.82 -21.57
CA TRP A 200 25.25 22.06 -20.96
C TRP A 200 24.80 20.90 -20.06
N ARG A 201 25.19 19.66 -20.38
CA ARG A 201 24.94 18.51 -19.50
C ARG A 201 25.64 18.68 -18.15
N ASP A 202 26.90 19.10 -18.17
CA ASP A 202 27.68 19.27 -16.94
C ASP A 202 27.15 20.44 -16.10
N MET A 203 26.69 21.53 -16.74
CA MET A 203 26.00 22.62 -16.04
C MET A 203 24.76 22.12 -15.29
N ALA A 204 23.93 21.29 -15.93
CA ALA A 204 22.74 20.72 -15.31
C ALA A 204 23.09 19.77 -14.14
N VAL A 205 24.06 18.88 -14.32
CA VAL A 205 24.51 17.97 -13.26
C VAL A 205 25.10 18.73 -12.08
N ASN A 206 25.96 19.72 -12.33
CA ASN A 206 26.54 20.56 -11.28
C ASN A 206 25.47 21.31 -10.50
N HIS A 207 24.47 21.85 -11.18
CA HIS A 207 23.33 22.50 -10.53
C HIS A 207 22.60 21.52 -9.62
N ALA A 208 22.24 20.34 -10.12
CA ALA A 208 21.50 19.33 -9.36
C ALA A 208 22.25 18.83 -8.12
N LEU A 209 23.58 18.67 -8.23
CA LEU A 209 24.44 18.32 -7.10
C LEU A 209 24.54 19.44 -6.08
N ARG A 210 24.61 20.70 -6.53
CA ARG A 210 24.60 21.84 -5.61
C ARG A 210 23.26 21.98 -4.90
N THR A 211 22.15 21.77 -5.60
CA THR A 211 20.81 21.67 -5.00
C THR A 211 20.74 20.55 -3.96
N LEU A 212 21.36 19.40 -4.22
CA LEU A 212 21.35 18.26 -3.29
C LEU A 212 22.10 18.59 -2.00
N SER A 213 23.22 19.29 -2.13
CA SER A 213 24.04 19.73 -1.00
C SER A 213 23.34 20.82 -0.17
N ASP A 214 22.76 21.82 -0.84
CA ASP A 214 22.41 23.08 -0.19
C ASP A 214 20.90 23.30 -0.03
N LEU A 215 20.02 22.57 -0.73
CA LEU A 215 18.57 22.65 -0.50
C LEU A 215 17.96 21.40 0.12
N VAL A 216 18.52 20.21 -0.14
CA VAL A 216 17.97 18.96 0.41
C VAL A 216 18.52 18.72 1.81
N ARG A 217 17.64 18.70 2.81
CA ARG A 217 18.00 18.47 4.21
C ARG A 217 18.33 16.99 4.45
N ALA A 218 18.88 16.70 5.64
CA ALA A 218 19.28 15.36 6.03
C ALA A 218 18.12 14.34 5.98
N ASP A 219 16.91 14.77 6.38
CA ASP A 219 15.68 13.96 6.41
C ASP A 219 14.98 13.82 5.04
N GLY A 220 15.48 14.49 4.00
CA GLY A 220 14.90 14.49 2.67
C GLY A 220 13.88 15.60 2.41
N SER A 221 13.54 16.43 3.40
CA SER A 221 12.80 17.68 3.17
C SER A 221 13.65 18.69 2.39
N THR A 222 13.02 19.70 1.77
CA THR A 222 13.73 20.73 1.03
C THR A 222 13.52 22.14 1.59
N PHE A 223 14.59 22.94 1.56
CA PHE A 223 14.46 24.39 1.47
C PHE A 223 13.95 24.76 0.07
N HIS A 224 13.36 25.95 -0.06
CA HIS A 224 12.97 26.47 -1.36
C HIS A 224 14.13 27.26 -1.99
N VAL A 225 14.78 28.14 -1.22
CA VAL A 225 15.78 29.09 -1.74
C VAL A 225 17.11 28.97 -1.00
N ALA A 226 18.21 29.09 -1.74
CA ALA A 226 19.54 29.42 -1.22
C ALA A 226 20.07 30.65 -1.96
N ASP A 227 20.79 31.54 -1.26
CA ASP A 227 21.48 32.69 -1.86
C ASP A 227 22.98 32.61 -1.59
N TYR A 228 23.80 32.96 -2.58
CA TYR A 228 25.25 32.95 -2.48
C TYR A 228 25.83 34.33 -2.75
N ASP A 229 26.94 34.62 -2.08
CA ASP A 229 27.72 35.81 -2.38
C ASP A 229 28.30 35.72 -3.79
N ARG A 230 28.02 36.73 -4.61
CA ARG A 230 28.37 36.72 -6.05
C ARG A 230 29.87 36.65 -6.29
N ASN A 231 30.67 37.20 -5.37
CA ASN A 231 32.11 37.33 -5.55
C ASN A 231 32.86 36.12 -5.00
N THR A 232 32.48 35.66 -3.81
CA THR A 232 33.16 34.59 -3.08
C THR A 232 32.55 33.21 -3.32
N GLY A 233 31.26 33.13 -3.64
CA GLY A 233 30.49 31.88 -3.71
C GLY A 233 30.07 31.33 -2.35
N ALA A 234 30.28 32.09 -1.26
CA ALA A 234 29.87 31.69 0.09
C ALA A 234 28.34 31.69 0.21
N LEU A 235 27.79 30.67 0.88
CA LEU A 235 26.36 30.58 1.17
C LEU A 235 25.97 31.69 2.17
N ARG A 236 24.94 32.48 1.84
CA ARG A 236 24.44 33.60 2.64
C ARG A 236 23.13 33.28 3.34
N PHE A 237 22.27 32.51 2.70
CA PHE A 237 20.92 32.23 3.16
C PHE A 237 20.42 30.89 2.65
N GLN A 238 19.61 30.21 3.49
CA GLN A 238 18.76 29.08 3.12
C GLN A 238 17.39 29.32 3.76
N GLY A 239 16.32 29.14 3.00
CA GLY A 239 14.97 29.36 3.51
C GLY A 239 13.92 29.25 2.45
N THR A 240 12.94 30.15 2.48
CA THR A 240 11.82 30.11 1.55
C THR A 240 11.36 31.47 1.08
N TYR A 241 10.74 31.48 -0.10
CA TYR A 241 9.97 32.61 -0.61
C TYR A 241 8.46 32.34 -0.59
N GLN A 242 8.04 31.10 -0.91
CA GLN A 242 6.62 30.71 -1.03
C GLN A 242 6.11 29.77 0.07
N GLY A 243 7.00 29.19 0.88
CA GLY A 243 6.66 28.29 1.98
C GLY A 243 6.21 29.03 3.24
N TYR A 244 5.69 28.27 4.19
CA TYR A 244 5.18 28.77 5.46
C TYR A 244 6.26 29.43 6.33
N SER A 245 7.46 28.85 6.39
CA SER A 245 8.60 29.41 7.12
C SER A 245 9.93 28.94 6.50
N ASN A 246 11.05 29.57 6.87
CA ASN A 246 12.37 29.16 6.36
C ASN A 246 12.73 27.71 6.69
N THR A 247 12.12 27.16 7.75
CA THR A 247 12.34 25.78 8.19
C THR A 247 11.23 24.82 7.78
N SER A 248 10.17 25.31 7.12
CA SER A 248 9.09 24.45 6.64
C SER A 248 9.42 23.75 5.33
N THR A 249 8.53 22.86 4.91
CA THR A 249 8.61 22.16 3.62
C THR A 249 7.41 22.52 2.75
N TRP A 250 7.63 23.49 1.86
CA TRP A 250 6.69 23.85 0.81
C TRP A 250 6.52 22.67 -0.16
N THR A 251 5.29 22.19 -0.33
CA THR A 251 5.05 20.86 -0.92
C THR A 251 5.28 20.82 -2.42
N ARG A 252 5.01 21.91 -3.14
CA ARG A 252 5.39 22.02 -4.56
C ARG A 252 6.90 22.13 -4.76
N GLY A 253 7.63 22.75 -3.83
CA GLY A 253 9.10 22.72 -3.85
C GLY A 253 9.64 21.30 -3.67
N GLN A 254 9.04 20.52 -2.77
CA GLN A 254 9.33 19.09 -2.63
C GLN A 254 8.97 18.32 -3.91
N ALA A 255 7.84 18.63 -4.55
CA ALA A 255 7.42 18.01 -5.82
C ALA A 255 8.43 18.27 -6.95
N TRP A 256 8.98 19.48 -7.05
CA TRP A 256 10.06 19.81 -7.99
C TRP A 256 11.35 19.06 -7.73
N ALA A 257 11.67 18.77 -6.47
CA ALA A 257 12.79 17.91 -6.15
C ALA A 257 12.53 16.46 -6.60
N VAL A 258 11.36 15.89 -6.27
CA VAL A 258 10.98 14.51 -6.66
C VAL A 258 11.03 14.35 -8.18
N TYR A 259 10.36 15.26 -8.90
CA TYR A 259 10.33 15.22 -10.36
C TYR A 259 11.71 15.51 -10.95
N GLY A 260 12.36 16.59 -10.50
CA GLY A 260 13.63 17.05 -11.02
C GLY A 260 14.75 16.02 -10.92
N TYR A 261 14.90 15.34 -9.79
CA TYR A 261 15.90 14.27 -9.67
C TYR A 261 15.55 13.02 -10.50
N THR A 262 14.27 12.68 -10.62
CA THR A 262 13.81 11.59 -11.50
C THR A 262 14.15 11.88 -12.97
N LEU A 263 13.82 13.10 -13.43
CA LEU A 263 14.19 13.67 -14.73
C LEU A 263 15.71 13.61 -14.96
N LEU A 264 16.50 14.08 -14.00
CA LEU A 264 17.95 14.11 -14.13
C LEU A 264 18.51 12.69 -14.27
N TYR A 265 17.98 11.72 -13.52
CA TYR A 265 18.35 10.32 -13.68
C TYR A 265 17.98 9.76 -15.05
N ARG A 266 16.79 10.10 -15.61
CA ARG A 266 16.39 9.72 -16.97
C ARG A 266 17.47 10.07 -18.00
N TYR A 267 17.98 11.30 -17.96
CA TYR A 267 18.95 11.80 -18.94
C TYR A 267 20.39 11.36 -18.66
N THR A 268 20.78 11.25 -17.39
CA THR A 268 22.19 11.12 -17.02
C THR A 268 22.59 9.72 -16.60
N ARG A 269 21.64 8.92 -16.11
CA ARG A 269 21.86 7.64 -15.41
C ARG A 269 22.85 7.74 -14.24
N ASP A 270 23.03 8.94 -13.69
CA ASP A 270 23.91 9.16 -12.55
C ASP A 270 23.25 8.63 -11.26
N PRO A 271 23.80 7.62 -10.59
CA PRO A 271 23.18 7.00 -9.42
C PRO A 271 22.90 7.99 -8.29
N ARG A 272 23.68 9.08 -8.17
CA ARG A 272 23.45 10.12 -7.17
C ARG A 272 22.10 10.82 -7.38
N MET A 273 21.64 10.93 -8.62
CA MET A 273 20.32 11.50 -8.94
C MET A 273 19.20 10.54 -8.53
N LEU A 274 19.39 9.23 -8.70
CA LEU A 274 18.41 8.23 -8.26
C LEU A 274 18.31 8.18 -6.73
N GLU A 275 19.45 8.18 -6.04
CA GLU A 275 19.49 8.24 -4.57
C GLU A 275 18.80 9.51 -4.04
N ALA A 276 19.08 10.66 -4.67
CA ALA A 276 18.41 11.92 -4.34
C ALA A 276 16.89 11.84 -4.57
N ALA A 277 16.45 11.31 -5.72
CA ALA A 277 15.03 11.12 -6.04
C ALA A 277 14.33 10.24 -5.01
N GLN A 278 14.92 9.09 -4.64
CA GLN A 278 14.39 8.20 -3.62
C GLN A 278 14.31 8.89 -2.25
N LYS A 279 15.34 9.65 -1.86
CA LYS A 279 15.39 10.38 -0.58
C LYS A 279 14.27 11.41 -0.46
N VAL A 280 14.12 12.30 -1.44
CA VAL A 280 13.09 13.34 -1.41
C VAL A 280 11.68 12.76 -1.56
N THR A 281 11.55 11.63 -2.28
CA THR A 281 10.29 10.88 -2.39
C THR A 281 9.90 10.24 -1.06
N GLY A 282 10.85 9.61 -0.36
CA GLY A 282 10.61 9.00 0.95
C GLY A 282 10.05 10.00 1.95
N TYR A 283 10.64 11.20 2.04
CA TYR A 283 10.11 12.28 2.87
C TYR A 283 8.69 12.68 2.46
N TYR A 284 8.47 12.97 1.17
CA TYR A 284 7.15 13.40 0.67
C TYR A 284 6.05 12.39 1.01
N LEU A 285 6.26 11.10 0.68
CA LEU A 285 5.28 10.04 0.92
C LEU A 285 5.01 9.83 2.42
N SER A 286 6.02 9.97 3.28
CA SER A 286 5.86 9.80 4.73
C SER A 286 5.00 10.89 5.40
N ARG A 287 4.82 12.03 4.72
CA ARG A 287 4.08 13.20 5.24
C ARG A 287 2.71 13.38 4.59
N LEU A 288 2.31 12.49 3.67
CA LEU A 288 1.03 12.61 2.99
C LEU A 288 -0.16 12.36 3.92
N PRO A 289 -1.24 13.15 3.79
CA PRO A 289 -2.51 12.85 4.43
C PRO A 289 -3.20 11.64 3.77
N ALA A 290 -4.27 11.14 4.40
CA ALA A 290 -4.96 9.91 3.99
C ALA A 290 -5.57 9.95 2.58
N ASP A 291 -5.88 11.13 2.04
CA ASP A 291 -6.36 11.32 0.67
C ASP A 291 -5.22 11.43 -0.36
N GLY A 292 -3.96 11.34 0.07
CA GLY A 292 -2.79 11.38 -0.82
C GLY A 292 -2.48 12.75 -1.44
N ILE A 293 -3.27 13.79 -1.16
CA ILE A 293 -3.05 15.15 -1.67
C ILE A 293 -2.39 16.01 -0.59
N PRO A 294 -1.18 16.53 -0.82
CA PRO A 294 -0.46 17.27 0.21
C PRO A 294 -1.17 18.59 0.53
N PRO A 295 -0.96 19.14 1.74
CA PRO A 295 -1.21 20.56 1.95
C PRO A 295 -0.28 21.41 1.07
N TRP A 296 -0.49 22.72 0.99
CA TRP A 296 0.44 23.62 0.29
C TRP A 296 1.82 23.71 0.96
N ASP A 297 1.89 23.46 2.27
CA ASP A 297 3.13 23.31 3.04
C ASP A 297 2.91 22.26 4.14
N PHE A 298 3.85 21.32 4.31
CA PHE A 298 3.73 20.21 5.27
C PHE A 298 3.79 20.65 6.73
N ASP A 299 4.24 21.87 7.01
CA ASP A 299 4.40 22.41 8.36
C ASP A 299 3.50 23.65 8.58
N ALA A 300 2.57 23.94 7.67
CA ALA A 300 1.53 24.94 7.89
C ALA A 300 0.62 24.53 9.06
N PRO A 301 0.12 25.50 9.85
CA PRO A 301 -0.79 25.21 10.96
C PRO A 301 -2.11 24.65 10.43
N ALA A 302 -2.78 23.81 11.23
CA ALA A 302 -4.00 23.12 10.83
C ALA A 302 -5.11 24.06 10.29
N SER A 303 -5.18 25.30 10.78
CA SER A 303 -6.13 26.32 10.32
C SER A 303 -5.85 26.89 8.93
N GLN A 304 -4.66 26.65 8.39
CA GLN A 304 -4.18 27.16 7.10
C GLN A 304 -3.88 26.02 6.11
N MET A 305 -4.26 24.79 6.44
CA MET A 305 -3.84 23.58 5.75
C MET A 305 -4.66 23.30 4.49
N LEU A 306 -4.69 24.27 3.58
CA LEU A 306 -5.24 24.13 2.24
C LEU A 306 -4.41 23.13 1.43
N LYS A 307 -5.07 22.46 0.49
CA LYS A 307 -4.46 21.46 -0.39
C LYS A 307 -3.72 22.13 -1.53
N ASP A 308 -2.76 21.42 -2.09
CA ASP A 308 -2.15 21.80 -3.37
C ASP A 308 -2.18 20.63 -4.35
N SER A 309 -3.21 20.61 -5.19
CA SER A 309 -3.41 19.61 -6.24
C SER A 309 -2.29 19.61 -7.27
N SER A 310 -1.63 20.76 -7.49
CA SER A 310 -0.53 20.86 -8.45
C SER A 310 0.70 20.08 -8.02
N ALA A 311 1.04 20.09 -6.72
CA ALA A 311 2.11 19.26 -6.16
C ALA A 311 1.79 17.76 -6.30
N ALA A 312 0.55 17.35 -5.99
CA ALA A 312 0.12 15.96 -6.16
C ALA A 312 0.21 15.51 -7.63
N ALA A 313 -0.24 16.33 -8.57
CA ALA A 313 -0.21 16.01 -9.99
C ALA A 313 1.24 15.82 -10.50
N ALA A 314 2.15 16.72 -10.13
CA ALA A 314 3.56 16.62 -10.47
C ALA A 314 4.22 15.37 -9.86
N VAL A 315 3.97 15.08 -8.58
CA VAL A 315 4.53 13.88 -7.93
C VAL A 315 3.94 12.60 -8.50
N ALA A 316 2.64 12.54 -8.79
CA ALA A 316 2.03 11.37 -9.44
C ALA A 316 2.71 11.06 -10.77
N SER A 317 2.95 12.08 -11.60
CA SER A 317 3.69 11.94 -12.86
C SER A 317 5.11 11.42 -12.63
N ALA A 318 5.84 12.01 -11.68
CA ALA A 318 7.21 11.62 -11.35
C ALA A 318 7.32 10.21 -10.80
N LEU A 319 6.41 9.78 -9.91
CA LEU A 319 6.40 8.44 -9.32
C LEU A 319 6.17 7.35 -10.35
N LEU A 320 5.26 7.58 -11.31
CA LEU A 320 5.04 6.65 -12.42
C LEU A 320 6.36 6.40 -13.17
N GLU A 321 7.10 7.47 -13.49
CA GLU A 321 8.40 7.33 -14.13
C GLU A 321 9.46 6.69 -13.22
N LEU A 322 9.60 7.14 -11.98
CA LEU A 322 10.59 6.67 -11.01
C LEU A 322 10.44 5.18 -10.69
N THR A 323 9.21 4.67 -10.75
CA THR A 323 8.91 3.23 -10.65
C THR A 323 9.71 2.39 -11.64
N ASN A 324 10.02 2.92 -12.84
CA ASN A 324 10.80 2.21 -13.86
C ASN A 324 12.32 2.18 -13.55
N TYR A 325 12.77 2.90 -12.53
CA TYR A 325 14.19 3.09 -12.22
C TYR A 325 14.62 2.43 -10.92
N VAL A 326 13.69 2.24 -9.97
CA VAL A 326 14.01 1.60 -8.70
C VAL A 326 14.05 0.07 -8.87
N PRO A 327 15.08 -0.62 -8.35
CA PRO A 327 15.24 -2.05 -8.57
C PRO A 327 14.37 -2.93 -7.66
N ASP A 328 13.96 -2.41 -6.51
CA ASP A 328 13.20 -3.15 -5.50
C ASP A 328 11.69 -3.16 -5.82
N ALA A 329 11.11 -4.35 -6.00
CA ALA A 329 9.69 -4.52 -6.38
C ALA A 329 8.71 -3.97 -5.34
N SER A 330 9.07 -3.98 -4.05
CA SER A 330 8.20 -3.42 -3.00
C SER A 330 8.15 -1.89 -3.08
N THR A 331 9.28 -1.26 -3.38
CA THR A 331 9.42 0.18 -3.62
C THR A 331 8.73 0.59 -4.92
N GLN A 332 8.87 -0.20 -5.99
CA GLN A 332 8.13 0.00 -7.24
C GLN A 332 6.62 0.03 -6.98
N LEU A 333 6.11 -0.94 -6.22
CA LEU A 333 4.69 -1.03 -5.88
C LEU A 333 4.25 0.12 -4.96
N GLN A 334 5.08 0.51 -3.99
CA GLN A 334 4.81 1.66 -3.12
C GLN A 334 4.63 2.94 -3.94
N TYR A 335 5.54 3.21 -4.88
CA TYR A 335 5.50 4.41 -5.72
C TYR A 335 4.32 4.38 -6.68
N TRP A 336 4.05 3.23 -7.30
CA TRP A 336 2.88 3.03 -8.14
C TRP A 336 1.58 3.27 -7.38
N ASN A 337 1.41 2.64 -6.21
CA ASN A 337 0.19 2.78 -5.41
C ASN A 337 -0.02 4.22 -4.93
N ALA A 338 1.05 4.91 -4.53
CA ALA A 338 0.98 6.33 -4.18
C ALA A 338 0.53 7.19 -5.38
N ALA A 339 1.06 6.93 -6.58
CA ALA A 339 0.62 7.60 -7.80
C ALA A 339 -0.85 7.31 -8.13
N MET A 340 -1.30 6.06 -7.97
CA MET A 340 -2.69 5.67 -8.21
C MET A 340 -3.64 6.34 -7.22
N GLN A 341 -3.28 6.43 -5.94
CA GLN A 341 -4.08 7.11 -4.93
C GLN A 341 -4.23 8.62 -5.23
N MET A 342 -3.14 9.27 -5.66
CA MET A 342 -3.19 10.67 -6.09
C MET A 342 -4.09 10.83 -7.31
N LEU A 343 -3.94 9.98 -8.33
CA LEU A 343 -4.75 10.06 -9.54
C LEU A 343 -6.24 9.80 -9.29
N ASP A 344 -6.57 8.82 -8.44
CA ASP A 344 -7.96 8.56 -8.03
C ASP A 344 -8.57 9.79 -7.36
N THR A 345 -7.85 10.35 -6.38
CA THR A 345 -8.32 11.50 -5.62
C THR A 345 -8.44 12.75 -6.50
N LEU A 346 -7.45 13.03 -7.35
CA LEU A 346 -7.46 14.14 -8.30
C LEU A 346 -8.59 14.00 -9.35
N SER A 347 -8.96 12.77 -9.71
CA SER A 347 -10.06 12.47 -10.64
C SER A 347 -11.43 12.45 -9.98
N SER A 348 -11.50 12.55 -8.66
CA SER A 348 -12.76 12.56 -7.90
C SER A 348 -13.50 13.90 -8.06
N PRO A 349 -14.82 13.95 -7.82
CA PRO A 349 -15.59 15.19 -7.83
C PRO A 349 -15.11 16.27 -6.84
N ALA A 350 -14.27 15.89 -5.86
CA ALA A 350 -13.70 16.84 -4.92
C ALA A 350 -12.54 17.65 -5.51
N TYR A 351 -11.84 17.14 -6.53
CA TYR A 351 -10.67 17.79 -7.12
C TYR A 351 -10.80 18.04 -8.62
N LEU A 352 -11.57 17.22 -9.34
CA LEU A 352 -11.87 17.45 -10.74
C LEU A 352 -12.89 18.59 -10.85
N ALA A 353 -12.60 19.59 -11.67
CA ALA A 353 -13.43 20.79 -11.83
C ALA A 353 -14.80 20.54 -12.53
N ALA A 354 -15.16 19.29 -12.77
CA ALA A 354 -16.41 18.90 -13.41
C ALA A 354 -17.63 19.41 -12.63
N GLY A 355 -18.53 20.12 -13.32
CA GLY A 355 -19.71 20.72 -12.70
C GLY A 355 -19.45 22.01 -11.93
N THR A 356 -18.23 22.57 -11.97
CA THR A 356 -17.90 23.88 -11.41
C THR A 356 -17.82 24.95 -12.51
N ASN A 357 -17.70 26.23 -12.11
CA ASN A 357 -17.40 27.32 -13.03
C ASN A 357 -15.89 27.53 -13.24
N SER A 358 -15.03 26.64 -12.74
CA SER A 358 -13.59 26.81 -12.95
C SER A 358 -13.22 26.56 -14.42
N PRO A 359 -12.33 27.38 -15.02
CA PRO A 359 -11.85 27.15 -16.37
C PRO A 359 -10.75 26.07 -16.45
N GLY A 360 -10.20 25.64 -15.31
CA GLY A 360 -9.16 24.59 -15.24
C GLY A 360 -9.71 23.17 -15.17
N ILE A 361 -8.80 22.20 -15.08
CA ILE A 361 -9.12 20.77 -14.97
C ILE A 361 -9.16 20.36 -13.49
N LEU A 362 -8.16 20.77 -12.70
CA LEU A 362 -8.07 20.52 -11.27
C LEU A 362 -8.42 21.75 -10.44
N LEU A 363 -9.07 21.52 -9.30
CA LEU A 363 -9.34 22.50 -8.24
C LEU A 363 -8.23 22.46 -7.18
N HIS A 364 -8.30 23.35 -6.19
CA HIS A 364 -7.51 23.27 -4.95
C HIS A 364 -5.98 23.33 -5.13
N GLY A 365 -5.52 24.19 -6.04
CA GLY A 365 -4.12 24.56 -6.17
C GLY A 365 -3.78 25.80 -5.33
N VAL A 366 -2.53 25.89 -4.84
CA VAL A 366 -2.04 27.04 -4.06
C VAL A 366 -0.73 27.58 -4.62
N GLY A 367 -0.75 28.71 -5.32
CA GLY A 367 0.39 29.34 -6.00
C GLY A 367 1.36 30.05 -5.04
N HIS A 368 0.89 31.01 -4.25
CA HIS A 368 1.75 31.72 -3.29
C HIS A 368 0.95 32.16 -2.06
N TYR A 369 0.83 31.24 -1.09
CA TYR A 369 0.03 31.45 0.11
C TYR A 369 0.50 32.64 0.96
N PRO A 370 1.81 32.82 1.28
CA PRO A 370 2.26 33.98 2.05
C PRO A 370 1.88 35.34 1.44
N ALA A 371 1.79 35.44 0.11
CA ALA A 371 1.40 36.66 -0.58
C ALA A 371 -0.12 36.78 -0.83
N GLY A 372 -0.92 35.78 -0.42
CA GLY A 372 -2.35 35.73 -0.70
C GLY A 372 -2.69 35.60 -2.19
N GLN A 373 -1.76 35.08 -3.00
CA GLN A 373 -1.93 34.97 -4.44
C GLN A 373 -2.22 33.53 -4.83
N GLU A 374 -3.24 33.33 -5.67
CA GLU A 374 -3.54 32.03 -6.28
C GLU A 374 -3.81 30.97 -5.21
N VAL A 375 -4.60 31.31 -4.20
CA VAL A 375 -4.93 30.43 -3.07
C VAL A 375 -6.26 29.76 -3.32
N ASP A 376 -6.27 28.42 -3.36
CA ASP A 376 -7.45 27.59 -3.61
C ASP A 376 -8.08 27.84 -4.99
N VAL A 377 -7.26 27.73 -6.03
CA VAL A 377 -7.64 27.99 -7.43
C VAL A 377 -7.18 26.86 -8.35
N SER A 378 -7.67 26.84 -9.59
CA SER A 378 -7.06 26.01 -10.64
C SER A 378 -5.76 26.63 -11.11
N LEU A 379 -4.76 25.80 -11.40
CA LEU A 379 -3.42 26.21 -11.82
C LEU A 379 -3.05 25.44 -13.10
N VAL A 380 -2.66 26.17 -14.16
CA VAL A 380 -2.36 25.55 -15.47
C VAL A 380 -1.26 24.48 -15.38
N TYR A 381 -0.26 24.67 -14.52
CA TYR A 381 0.79 23.67 -14.35
C TYR A 381 0.29 22.40 -13.64
N GLY A 382 -0.67 22.53 -12.72
CA GLY A 382 -1.34 21.38 -12.12
C GLY A 382 -2.11 20.57 -13.16
N ASP A 383 -2.83 21.27 -14.04
CA ASP A 383 -3.56 20.69 -15.18
C ASP A 383 -2.61 19.95 -16.14
N TYR A 384 -1.49 20.57 -16.52
CA TYR A 384 -0.45 19.95 -17.35
C TYR A 384 0.12 18.66 -16.75
N TYR A 385 0.56 18.68 -15.49
CA TYR A 385 1.15 17.49 -14.86
C TYR A 385 0.10 16.41 -14.59
N PHE A 386 -1.17 16.77 -14.41
CA PHE A 386 -2.24 15.80 -14.28
C PHE A 386 -2.47 15.06 -15.59
N ILE A 387 -2.57 15.77 -16.72
CA ILE A 387 -2.66 15.14 -18.05
C ILE A 387 -1.43 14.27 -18.32
N GLU A 388 -0.24 14.73 -17.95
CA GLU A 388 0.98 13.94 -18.08
C GLU A 388 0.92 12.64 -17.28
N ALA A 389 0.51 12.71 -16.01
CA ALA A 389 0.39 11.55 -15.13
C ALA A 389 -0.63 10.54 -15.65
N LEU A 390 -1.80 11.01 -16.12
CA LEU A 390 -2.82 10.18 -16.76
C LEU A 390 -2.25 9.47 -18.00
N ARG A 391 -1.48 10.17 -18.83
CA ARG A 391 -0.84 9.58 -20.00
C ARG A 391 0.20 8.53 -19.62
N ARG A 392 1.07 8.83 -18.65
CA ARG A 392 2.10 7.89 -18.16
C ARG A 392 1.47 6.61 -17.60
N PHE A 393 0.39 6.75 -16.83
CA PHE A 393 -0.38 5.60 -16.34
C PHE A 393 -0.87 4.72 -17.49
N LYS A 394 -1.46 5.31 -18.54
CA LYS A 394 -1.96 4.56 -19.71
C LYS A 394 -0.86 3.91 -20.54
N GLN A 395 0.38 4.38 -20.43
CA GLN A 395 1.52 3.89 -21.22
C GLN A 395 2.35 2.83 -20.47
N GLN A 396 2.21 2.75 -19.15
CA GLN A 396 3.09 1.96 -18.31
C GLN A 396 2.38 0.70 -17.81
N PRO A 397 3.01 -0.49 -17.93
CA PRO A 397 2.51 -1.68 -17.26
C PRO A 397 2.63 -1.52 -15.74
N MET A 398 1.60 -1.91 -15.01
CA MET A 398 1.63 -1.96 -13.54
C MET A 398 2.83 -2.82 -13.07
N PRO A 399 3.59 -2.39 -12.05
CA PRO A 399 4.69 -3.17 -11.51
C PRO A 399 4.20 -4.54 -10.99
N PRO A 400 5.00 -5.59 -11.16
CA PRO A 400 4.71 -6.86 -10.52
C PRO A 400 4.70 -6.68 -9.00
N SER A 401 3.55 -6.88 -8.37
CA SER A 401 3.42 -6.85 -6.91
C SER A 401 3.95 -8.17 -6.32
N PRO A 402 4.90 -8.15 -5.38
CA PRO A 402 5.36 -9.36 -4.71
C PRO A 402 4.17 -10.11 -4.08
N GLY A 403 3.94 -11.36 -4.50
CA GLY A 403 2.82 -12.17 -4.02
C GLY A 403 1.47 -11.96 -4.73
N ILE A 404 1.41 -11.12 -5.78
CA ILE A 404 0.25 -11.00 -6.68
C ILE A 404 0.68 -11.38 -8.10
N TRP A 405 0.00 -12.35 -8.68
CA TRP A 405 0.23 -12.84 -10.03
C TRP A 405 -0.89 -12.35 -10.95
N TYR A 406 -0.53 -11.78 -12.09
CA TYR A 406 -1.48 -11.38 -13.12
C TYR A 406 -1.55 -12.42 -14.23
N SER A 407 -2.74 -12.56 -14.82
CA SER A 407 -2.94 -13.45 -15.95
C SER A 407 -2.26 -12.92 -17.22
N ARG A 408 -1.79 -13.85 -18.06
CA ARG A 408 -1.09 -13.54 -19.31
C ARG A 408 -1.73 -14.24 -20.49
N LEU A 409 -1.68 -13.62 -21.65
CA LEU A 409 -2.20 -14.14 -22.91
C LEU A 409 -1.34 -15.28 -23.43
N PHE A 410 -0.02 -15.23 -23.24
CA PHE A 410 0.90 -16.27 -23.69
C PHE A 410 1.26 -17.23 -22.56
N PHE A 411 1.27 -18.54 -22.85
CA PHE A 411 1.55 -19.58 -21.85
C PHE A 411 2.92 -19.42 -21.20
N ALA A 412 3.96 -19.07 -21.97
CA ALA A 412 5.32 -18.88 -21.47
C ALA A 412 5.40 -17.85 -20.32
N GLU A 413 4.51 -16.85 -20.33
CA GLU A 413 4.48 -15.77 -19.33
C GLU A 413 3.47 -16.03 -18.21
N ALA A 414 2.51 -16.93 -18.46
CA ALA A 414 1.43 -17.29 -17.54
C ALA A 414 1.86 -18.28 -16.44
N VAL A 415 3.00 -18.96 -16.61
CA VAL A 415 3.48 -20.01 -15.70
C VAL A 415 4.16 -19.42 -14.46
N ARG A 416 3.87 -20.00 -13.30
CA ARG A 416 4.54 -19.76 -12.01
C ARG A 416 5.03 -21.08 -11.47
N GLU A 417 6.33 -21.17 -11.23
CA GLU A 417 6.96 -22.34 -10.63
C GLU A 417 6.63 -22.41 -9.14
N LEU A 418 6.08 -23.54 -8.71
CA LEU A 418 5.82 -23.86 -7.30
C LEU A 418 6.91 -24.80 -6.73
N GLY A 419 7.68 -25.43 -7.61
CA GLY A 419 8.70 -26.41 -7.27
C GLY A 419 8.13 -27.81 -7.01
N PRO A 420 8.98 -28.84 -7.03
CA PRO A 420 8.57 -30.23 -6.83
C PRO A 420 8.18 -30.52 -5.37
N GLY A 421 7.54 -31.67 -5.13
CA GLY A 421 7.30 -32.21 -3.78
C GLY A 421 5.89 -31.95 -3.20
N ASN A 422 5.02 -31.27 -3.94
CA ASN A 422 3.61 -31.10 -3.58
C ASN A 422 2.79 -32.35 -3.98
N THR A 423 3.08 -33.50 -3.37
CA THR A 423 2.54 -34.83 -3.74
C THR A 423 1.34 -35.28 -2.89
N GLY A 424 0.61 -36.32 -3.29
CA GLY A 424 -0.50 -36.88 -2.49
C GLY A 424 -1.67 -35.91 -2.30
N LEU A 425 -2.26 -35.85 -1.11
CA LEU A 425 -3.42 -34.99 -0.85
C LEU A 425 -3.00 -33.56 -0.45
N ARG A 426 -3.46 -32.54 -1.19
CA ARG A 426 -3.08 -31.13 -1.04
C ARG A 426 -4.27 -30.17 -1.04
N THR A 427 -4.22 -29.12 -0.21
CA THR A 427 -5.09 -27.96 -0.28
C THR A 427 -4.36 -26.81 -0.98
N ILE A 428 -4.98 -26.21 -1.98
CA ILE A 428 -4.51 -25.00 -2.65
C ILE A 428 -5.46 -23.87 -2.30
N GLU A 429 -4.94 -22.75 -1.82
CA GLU A 429 -5.74 -21.56 -1.50
C GLU A 429 -5.17 -20.33 -2.16
N PHE A 430 -6.04 -19.45 -2.64
CA PHE A 430 -5.66 -18.16 -3.20
C PHE A 430 -6.86 -17.22 -3.29
N ASP A 431 -6.60 -15.93 -3.41
CA ASP A 431 -7.62 -14.92 -3.70
C ASP A 431 -7.55 -14.53 -5.17
N VAL A 432 -8.62 -14.76 -5.92
CA VAL A 432 -8.74 -14.32 -7.32
C VAL A 432 -9.58 -13.04 -7.41
N THR A 433 -9.09 -12.05 -8.13
CA THR A 433 -9.85 -10.83 -8.48
C THR A 433 -10.01 -10.78 -10.00
N PRO A 434 -11.23 -11.02 -10.53
CA PRO A 434 -11.56 -10.69 -11.92
C PRO A 434 -11.36 -9.20 -12.16
N LEU A 435 -10.72 -8.80 -13.26
CA LEU A 435 -10.51 -7.39 -13.61
C LEU A 435 -11.42 -6.93 -14.76
N ASP A 436 -12.21 -7.85 -15.32
CA ASP A 436 -13.22 -7.61 -16.35
C ASP A 436 -14.53 -8.34 -16.00
N ALA A 437 -15.63 -7.92 -16.62
CA ALA A 437 -16.95 -8.52 -16.47
C ALA A 437 -17.19 -9.71 -17.41
N SER A 438 -16.37 -9.85 -18.47
CA SER A 438 -16.37 -10.98 -19.39
C SER A 438 -14.95 -11.49 -19.59
N ILE A 439 -14.63 -12.61 -18.96
CA ILE A 439 -13.30 -13.22 -18.96
C ILE A 439 -13.43 -14.63 -19.55
N ASP A 440 -12.46 -15.09 -20.36
CA ASP A 440 -12.27 -16.51 -20.70
C ASP A 440 -10.92 -16.99 -20.16
N GLY A 441 -10.77 -16.94 -18.85
CA GLY A 441 -9.47 -17.00 -18.17
C GLY A 441 -9.44 -18.10 -17.14
N VAL A 442 -8.30 -18.80 -17.04
CA VAL A 442 -8.14 -19.98 -16.19
C VAL A 442 -6.99 -19.83 -15.21
N VAL A 443 -7.23 -20.28 -13.98
CA VAL A 443 -6.17 -20.71 -13.05
C VAL A 443 -6.06 -22.22 -13.20
N GLY A 444 -4.92 -22.69 -13.73
CA GLY A 444 -4.66 -24.11 -13.96
C GLY A 444 -3.40 -24.60 -13.27
N TYR A 445 -3.29 -25.92 -13.11
CA TYR A 445 -2.16 -26.58 -12.46
C TYR A 445 -1.57 -27.69 -13.32
N ALA A 446 -0.26 -27.84 -13.24
CA ALA A 446 0.51 -28.87 -13.93
C ALA A 446 1.66 -29.38 -13.08
N ASP A 447 2.21 -30.52 -13.50
CA ASP A 447 3.36 -31.17 -12.91
C ASP A 447 4.65 -30.35 -13.03
N SER A 448 5.57 -30.50 -12.08
CA SER A 448 6.87 -29.81 -12.13
C SER A 448 7.66 -30.15 -13.40
N ALA A 449 7.55 -31.38 -13.94
CA ALA A 449 8.21 -31.81 -15.17
C ALA A 449 7.49 -31.38 -16.46
N THR A 450 6.25 -30.89 -16.39
CA THR A 450 5.45 -30.58 -17.58
C THR A 450 5.84 -29.23 -18.21
N SER A 451 6.21 -29.22 -19.49
CA SER A 451 6.37 -27.97 -20.25
C SER A 451 5.01 -27.47 -20.73
N VAL A 452 4.52 -26.36 -20.15
CA VAL A 452 3.19 -25.81 -20.45
C VAL A 452 3.24 -24.84 -21.62
N THR A 453 2.62 -25.23 -22.72
CA THR A 453 2.44 -24.46 -23.96
C THR A 453 0.99 -24.45 -24.46
N ALA A 454 0.10 -25.26 -23.87
CA ALA A 454 -1.29 -25.41 -24.26
C ALA A 454 -2.19 -25.85 -23.08
N TYR A 455 -3.50 -25.59 -23.17
CA TYR A 455 -4.47 -26.02 -22.15
C TYR A 455 -4.54 -27.53 -21.96
N SER A 456 -4.22 -28.31 -22.99
CA SER A 456 -4.18 -29.78 -22.91
C SER A 456 -3.18 -30.30 -21.89
N GLN A 457 -2.22 -29.48 -21.45
CA GLN A 457 -1.19 -29.86 -20.48
C GLN A 457 -1.52 -29.47 -19.02
N LEU A 458 -2.72 -28.95 -18.76
CA LEU A 458 -3.17 -28.57 -17.42
C LEU A 458 -4.13 -29.64 -16.87
N SER A 459 -3.84 -30.17 -15.68
CA SER A 459 -4.58 -31.27 -15.07
C SER A 459 -5.82 -30.81 -14.31
N MET A 460 -5.72 -29.70 -13.58
CA MET A 460 -6.81 -29.07 -12.82
C MET A 460 -7.02 -27.65 -13.33
N LEU A 461 -8.28 -27.22 -13.51
CA LEU A 461 -8.59 -25.88 -14.02
C LEU A 461 -9.84 -25.29 -13.36
N VAL A 462 -9.72 -24.06 -12.87
CA VAL A 462 -10.83 -23.19 -12.46
C VAL A 462 -10.89 -22.02 -13.43
N ARG A 463 -12.06 -21.76 -14.01
CA ARG A 463 -12.24 -20.76 -15.06
C ARG A 463 -13.26 -19.70 -14.65
N MET A 464 -12.94 -18.45 -14.93
CA MET A 464 -13.91 -17.36 -15.05
C MET A 464 -14.37 -17.38 -16.50
N ASN A 465 -15.64 -17.70 -16.77
CA ASN A 465 -16.15 -17.86 -18.12
C ASN A 465 -16.80 -16.58 -18.69
N PRO A 466 -16.95 -16.46 -20.02
CA PRO A 466 -17.46 -15.24 -20.66
C PRO A 466 -18.91 -14.87 -20.30
N SER A 467 -19.64 -15.82 -19.73
CA SER A 467 -21.02 -15.62 -19.27
C SER A 467 -21.08 -15.04 -17.84
N GLY A 468 -19.95 -14.73 -17.22
CA GLY A 468 -19.88 -14.01 -15.94
C GLY A 468 -19.92 -14.90 -14.68
N TRP A 469 -19.63 -16.20 -14.79
CA TRP A 469 -19.60 -17.11 -13.63
C TRP A 469 -18.39 -18.04 -13.63
N PHE A 470 -18.12 -18.66 -12.48
CA PHE A 470 -17.03 -19.62 -12.31
C PHE A 470 -17.45 -21.04 -12.73
N ASP A 471 -16.63 -21.73 -13.52
CA ASP A 471 -16.75 -23.17 -13.79
C ASP A 471 -15.42 -23.91 -13.65
N VAL A 472 -15.48 -25.24 -13.53
CA VAL A 472 -14.34 -26.12 -13.20
C VAL A 472 -14.28 -27.26 -14.21
N TYR A 473 -13.07 -27.64 -14.62
CA TYR A 473 -12.90 -28.71 -15.60
C TYR A 473 -13.09 -30.09 -14.95
N ASN A 474 -14.04 -30.89 -15.44
CA ASN A 474 -14.44 -32.17 -14.81
C ASN A 474 -13.74 -33.41 -15.36
N GLY A 475 -12.73 -33.23 -16.22
CA GLY A 475 -12.02 -34.28 -16.92
C GLY A 475 -12.36 -34.37 -18.42
N THR A 476 -13.56 -33.95 -18.82
CA THR A 476 -14.01 -33.93 -20.23
C THR A 476 -14.47 -32.56 -20.71
N GLY A 477 -14.95 -31.69 -19.83
CA GLY A 477 -15.39 -30.32 -20.14
C GLY A 477 -15.50 -29.45 -18.90
N TYR A 478 -16.00 -28.22 -19.05
CA TYR A 478 -16.27 -27.32 -17.93
C TYR A 478 -17.69 -27.49 -17.39
N ALA A 479 -17.83 -27.56 -16.07
CA ALA A 479 -19.10 -27.63 -15.36
C ALA A 479 -18.99 -26.97 -13.98
N ALA A 480 -20.12 -26.66 -13.35
CA ALA A 480 -20.15 -26.28 -11.94
C ALA A 480 -21.36 -26.92 -11.26
N ALA A 481 -21.16 -27.42 -10.04
CA ALA A 481 -22.22 -27.95 -9.18
C ALA A 481 -23.20 -26.86 -8.74
N THR A 482 -22.75 -25.60 -8.66
CA THR A 482 -23.57 -24.43 -8.34
C THR A 482 -23.07 -23.24 -9.14
N THR A 483 -23.99 -22.49 -9.75
CA THR A 483 -23.63 -21.26 -10.49
C THR A 483 -23.26 -20.16 -9.50
N LEU A 484 -22.03 -19.64 -9.59
CA LEU A 484 -21.58 -18.48 -8.83
C LEU A 484 -21.11 -17.38 -9.78
N LEU A 485 -21.86 -16.27 -9.81
CA LEU A 485 -21.51 -15.10 -10.60
C LEU A 485 -20.29 -14.39 -10.00
N TYR A 486 -19.40 -13.92 -10.87
CA TYR A 486 -18.30 -13.05 -10.48
C TYR A 486 -18.55 -11.60 -10.91
N VAL A 487 -17.98 -10.68 -10.16
CA VAL A 487 -18.06 -9.23 -10.42
C VAL A 487 -16.66 -8.69 -10.58
N ALA A 488 -16.45 -7.90 -11.64
CA ALA A 488 -15.18 -7.23 -11.88
C ALA A 488 -14.74 -6.42 -10.65
N ASN A 489 -13.44 -6.51 -10.33
CA ASN A 489 -12.76 -5.90 -9.20
C ASN A 489 -13.23 -6.36 -7.81
N THR A 490 -13.95 -7.48 -7.73
CA THR A 490 -14.32 -8.11 -6.44
C THR A 490 -13.41 -9.32 -6.17
N PRO A 491 -12.76 -9.43 -5.00
CA PRO A 491 -11.95 -10.60 -4.67
C PRO A 491 -12.84 -11.78 -4.25
N TYR A 492 -12.44 -12.98 -4.67
CA TYR A 492 -13.04 -14.26 -4.31
C TYR A 492 -11.95 -15.17 -3.76
N HIS A 493 -12.21 -15.76 -2.59
CA HIS A 493 -11.30 -16.75 -2.03
C HIS A 493 -11.59 -18.12 -2.65
N VAL A 494 -10.59 -18.76 -3.24
CA VAL A 494 -10.69 -20.07 -3.86
C VAL A 494 -9.93 -21.06 -3.00
N ARG A 495 -10.58 -22.19 -2.69
CA ARG A 495 -9.97 -23.33 -2.01
C ARG A 495 -10.15 -24.57 -2.89
N ILE A 496 -9.05 -25.28 -3.16
CA ILE A 496 -9.02 -26.52 -3.93
C ILE A 496 -8.49 -27.63 -3.03
N SER A 497 -9.18 -28.76 -2.96
CA SER A 497 -8.65 -29.99 -2.37
C SER A 497 -8.29 -30.93 -3.51
N ALA A 498 -7.01 -31.19 -3.72
CA ALA A 498 -6.48 -32.03 -4.80
C ALA A 498 -5.91 -33.34 -4.23
N ASP A 499 -6.46 -34.46 -4.68
CA ASP A 499 -5.96 -35.81 -4.41
C ASP A 499 -5.22 -36.29 -5.66
N LEU A 500 -3.88 -36.23 -5.61
CA LEU A 500 -3.04 -36.59 -6.75
C LEU A 500 -3.02 -38.10 -7.02
N ASP A 501 -3.15 -38.92 -5.98
CA ASP A 501 -3.18 -40.38 -6.08
C ASP A 501 -4.51 -40.84 -6.72
N ALA A 502 -5.63 -40.26 -6.29
CA ALA A 502 -6.95 -40.51 -6.87
C ALA A 502 -7.20 -39.75 -8.19
N ARG A 503 -6.33 -38.79 -8.54
CA ARG A 503 -6.46 -37.88 -9.68
C ARG A 503 -7.79 -37.14 -9.71
N GLN A 504 -8.18 -36.64 -8.54
CA GLN A 504 -9.46 -35.95 -8.32
C GLN A 504 -9.25 -34.65 -7.57
N TYR A 505 -10.16 -33.70 -7.76
CA TYR A 505 -10.14 -32.45 -7.01
C TYR A 505 -11.53 -31.87 -6.78
N SER A 506 -11.68 -31.19 -5.65
CA SER A 506 -12.88 -30.44 -5.28
C SER A 506 -12.53 -28.97 -5.17
N VAL A 507 -13.46 -28.09 -5.53
CA VAL A 507 -13.25 -26.63 -5.58
C VAL A 507 -14.38 -25.92 -4.85
N TRP A 508 -14.01 -25.00 -3.96
CA TRP A 508 -14.89 -24.07 -3.29
C TRP A 508 -14.49 -22.65 -3.61
N VAL A 509 -15.48 -21.77 -3.76
CA VAL A 509 -15.27 -20.34 -3.96
C VAL A 509 -16.13 -19.57 -2.97
N ARG A 510 -15.51 -18.64 -2.23
CA ARG A 510 -16.16 -17.77 -1.26
C ARG A 510 -16.14 -16.31 -1.74
N PRO A 511 -17.30 -15.71 -2.03
CA PRO A 511 -17.40 -14.26 -2.24
C PRO A 511 -17.01 -13.49 -0.98
N GLN A 512 -16.51 -12.26 -1.14
CA GLN A 512 -16.18 -11.39 -0.01
C GLN A 512 -17.39 -11.21 0.94
N GLY A 513 -17.22 -11.54 2.22
CA GLY A 513 -18.29 -11.47 3.23
C GLY A 513 -19.37 -12.55 3.13
N GLY A 514 -19.24 -13.51 2.20
CA GLY A 514 -20.18 -14.61 1.99
C GLY A 514 -19.72 -15.96 2.55
N ALA A 515 -20.57 -16.97 2.41
CA ALA A 515 -20.23 -18.37 2.70
C ALA A 515 -19.49 -19.02 1.52
N GLU A 516 -18.76 -20.11 1.77
CA GLU A 516 -18.17 -20.93 0.71
C GLU A 516 -19.25 -21.60 -0.14
N VAL A 517 -19.06 -21.58 -1.46
CA VAL A 517 -19.90 -22.27 -2.45
C VAL A 517 -19.09 -23.39 -3.08
N LEU A 518 -19.60 -24.63 -2.99
CA LEU A 518 -19.00 -25.79 -3.64
C LEU A 518 -19.27 -25.72 -5.16
N LEU A 519 -18.20 -25.59 -5.96
CA LEU A 519 -18.29 -25.56 -7.42
C LEU A 519 -17.98 -26.91 -8.06
N ALA A 520 -17.14 -27.72 -7.45
CA ALA A 520 -16.79 -29.05 -7.93
C ALA A 520 -16.57 -30.00 -6.75
N ASP A 521 -17.12 -31.21 -6.83
CA ASP A 521 -16.87 -32.30 -5.88
C ASP A 521 -16.23 -33.48 -6.61
N ARG A 522 -14.97 -33.77 -6.29
CA ARG A 522 -14.18 -34.90 -6.81
C ARG A 522 -14.21 -35.01 -8.34
N TYR A 523 -14.06 -33.87 -9.00
CA TYR A 523 -13.91 -33.80 -10.45
C TYR A 523 -12.60 -34.47 -10.86
N ALA A 524 -12.60 -35.20 -11.98
CA ALA A 524 -11.41 -35.89 -12.46
C ALA A 524 -10.40 -34.90 -13.07
N PHE A 525 -9.12 -35.23 -12.96
CA PHE A 525 -8.09 -34.52 -13.71
C PHE A 525 -8.33 -34.66 -15.22
N ARG A 526 -7.86 -33.67 -15.98
CA ARG A 526 -7.90 -33.70 -17.45
C ARG A 526 -7.16 -34.94 -17.97
N SER A 527 -7.87 -35.81 -18.68
CA SER A 527 -7.31 -37.08 -19.18
C SER A 527 -6.26 -36.92 -20.28
N THR A 528 -6.27 -35.79 -20.99
CA THR A 528 -5.29 -35.47 -22.05
C THR A 528 -4.02 -34.80 -21.53
N ALA A 529 -3.98 -34.44 -20.24
CA ALA A 529 -2.80 -33.84 -19.64
C ALA A 529 -1.73 -34.91 -19.36
N PRO A 530 -0.44 -34.52 -19.39
CA PRO A 530 0.62 -35.34 -18.81
C PRO A 530 0.29 -35.76 -17.38
N VAL A 531 0.86 -36.89 -16.95
CA VAL A 531 0.72 -37.35 -15.55
C VAL A 531 1.23 -36.26 -14.62
N MET A 532 0.46 -36.00 -13.57
CA MET A 532 0.78 -35.05 -12.51
C MET A 532 0.90 -35.83 -11.20
N ASP A 533 2.12 -36.02 -10.73
CA ASP A 533 2.42 -36.67 -9.44
C ASP A 533 2.81 -35.65 -8.35
N ASP A 534 3.09 -34.40 -8.74
CA ASP A 534 3.22 -33.25 -7.87
C ASP A 534 2.52 -31.98 -8.42
N ILE A 535 2.08 -31.08 -7.55
CA ILE A 535 1.62 -29.74 -7.95
C ILE A 535 2.83 -28.80 -8.10
N GLY A 536 3.46 -28.85 -9.27
CA GLY A 536 4.73 -28.14 -9.53
C GLY A 536 4.58 -26.77 -10.15
N LYS A 537 3.47 -26.48 -10.83
CA LYS A 537 3.22 -25.23 -11.57
C LYS A 537 1.80 -24.72 -11.37
N ALA A 538 1.67 -23.40 -11.21
CA ALA A 538 0.41 -22.67 -11.37
C ALA A 538 0.43 -21.85 -12.66
N VAL A 539 -0.68 -21.79 -13.38
CA VAL A 539 -0.78 -21.12 -14.69
C VAL A 539 -1.99 -20.19 -14.71
N LEU A 540 -1.73 -18.89 -14.90
CA LEU A 540 -2.77 -17.86 -14.98
C LEU A 540 -2.92 -17.42 -16.42
N LYS A 541 -3.77 -18.11 -17.17
CA LYS A 541 -3.91 -17.90 -18.61
C LYS A 541 -5.15 -17.06 -18.90
N SER A 542 -4.95 -15.92 -19.55
CA SER A 542 -6.01 -15.08 -20.11
C SER A 542 -6.54 -15.65 -21.43
N GLY A 543 -7.78 -15.31 -21.78
CA GLY A 543 -8.41 -15.66 -23.04
C GLY A 543 -8.10 -14.68 -24.17
N THR A 544 -8.29 -13.37 -23.92
CA THR A 544 -8.26 -12.34 -24.98
C THR A 544 -7.13 -11.33 -24.84
N ARG A 545 -6.75 -10.94 -23.62
CA ARG A 545 -5.70 -9.95 -23.34
C ARG A 545 -4.99 -10.21 -22.02
N ASP A 546 -3.82 -9.62 -21.82
CA ASP A 546 -3.14 -9.68 -20.53
C ASP A 546 -3.96 -9.03 -19.41
N ASN A 547 -3.73 -9.47 -18.18
CA ASN A 547 -4.29 -8.91 -16.95
C ASN A 547 -5.83 -8.93 -16.88
N GLU A 548 -6.49 -9.96 -17.43
CA GLU A 548 -7.94 -10.16 -17.27
C GLU A 548 -8.34 -10.48 -15.82
N PHE A 549 -7.43 -11.09 -15.05
CA PHE A 549 -7.60 -11.32 -13.63
C PHE A 549 -6.25 -11.33 -12.91
N ARG A 550 -6.30 -11.25 -11.58
CA ARG A 550 -5.12 -11.43 -10.72
C ARG A 550 -5.39 -12.44 -9.62
N VAL A 551 -4.32 -13.09 -9.16
CA VAL A 551 -4.30 -14.02 -8.03
C VAL A 551 -3.36 -13.47 -6.97
N ALA A 552 -3.78 -13.46 -5.71
CA ALA A 552 -2.96 -13.11 -4.55
C ALA A 552 -2.99 -14.24 -3.52
N ASN A 553 -2.07 -14.20 -2.56
CA ASN A 553 -2.06 -15.11 -1.39
C ASN A 553 -2.09 -16.60 -1.76
N HIS A 554 -1.47 -16.97 -2.88
CA HIS A 554 -1.45 -18.36 -3.34
C HIS A 554 -0.58 -19.24 -2.43
N THR A 555 -1.14 -20.34 -1.96
CA THR A 555 -0.44 -21.34 -1.16
C THR A 555 -0.84 -22.75 -1.56
N VAL A 556 0.09 -23.69 -1.43
CA VAL A 556 -0.15 -25.14 -1.51
C VAL A 556 0.25 -25.75 -0.17
N ARG A 557 -0.64 -26.51 0.46
CA ARG A 557 -0.50 -27.12 1.79
C ARG A 557 -0.97 -28.57 1.73
N ALA A 558 -0.57 -29.43 2.66
CA ALA A 558 -1.23 -30.73 2.84
C ALA A 558 -2.70 -30.55 3.28
N VAL A 559 -3.61 -31.48 2.98
CA VAL A 559 -4.98 -31.44 3.56
C VAL A 559 -4.91 -31.82 5.04
N GLY A 560 -5.50 -30.98 5.91
CA GLY A 560 -5.24 -30.95 7.35
C GLY A 560 -4.25 -29.81 7.63
N GLU A 561 -4.39 -28.99 8.67
CA GLU A 561 -4.45 -29.48 10.03
C GLU A 561 -5.35 -28.57 10.87
N THR A 562 -6.67 -28.68 10.70
CA THR A 562 -7.53 -28.66 11.89
C THR A 562 -7.65 -30.11 12.33
N TRP A 563 -6.86 -30.46 13.33
CA TRP A 563 -6.86 -31.78 13.90
C TRP A 563 -7.86 -31.82 15.04
N TYR A 564 -8.78 -32.78 14.97
CA TYR A 564 -9.76 -32.99 16.03
C TYR A 564 -9.25 -34.03 17.01
N SER A 565 -9.55 -33.80 18.29
CA SER A 565 -9.18 -34.73 19.34
C SER A 565 -9.84 -36.09 19.16
N ARG A 566 -9.16 -37.20 19.47
CA ARG A 566 -9.74 -38.55 19.41
C ARG A 566 -9.73 -39.24 20.76
N GLN A 567 -10.66 -40.18 20.93
CA GLN A 567 -10.75 -41.04 22.11
C GLN A 567 -9.61 -42.06 22.17
N GLY A 568 -9.15 -42.60 21.03
CA GLY A 568 -8.02 -43.54 20.98
C GLY A 568 -6.70 -42.83 20.73
N PHE A 569 -5.61 -43.25 21.38
CA PHE A 569 -4.28 -42.66 21.19
C PHE A 569 -3.80 -42.78 19.75
N TYR A 570 -3.85 -43.98 19.16
CA TYR A 570 -3.42 -44.19 17.78
C TYR A 570 -4.13 -43.24 16.80
N ALA A 571 -5.45 -43.05 16.98
CA ALA A 571 -6.25 -42.19 16.12
C ALA A 571 -6.02 -40.69 16.36
N SER A 572 -5.44 -40.30 17.50
CA SER A 572 -5.15 -38.91 17.84
C SER A 572 -3.75 -38.46 17.46
N LEU A 573 -2.93 -39.33 16.86
CA LEU A 573 -1.53 -39.04 16.53
C LEU A 573 -1.37 -38.30 15.21
N HIS A 574 -0.46 -37.34 15.22
CA HIS A 574 -0.03 -36.57 14.07
C HIS A 574 1.50 -36.50 14.06
N ALA A 575 2.11 -36.87 12.93
CA ALA A 575 3.56 -36.86 12.78
C ALA A 575 4.06 -35.41 12.57
N LEU A 576 5.09 -35.01 13.30
CA LEU A 576 5.74 -33.70 13.17
C LEU A 576 7.06 -33.78 12.37
N GLY A 577 7.44 -34.97 11.91
CA GLY A 577 8.73 -35.24 11.29
C GLY A 577 9.86 -35.41 12.31
N THR A 578 11.07 -35.67 11.82
CA THR A 578 12.28 -35.81 12.65
C THR A 578 13.12 -34.52 12.59
N GLY A 579 14.08 -34.38 13.50
CA GLY A 579 15.04 -33.27 13.56
C GLY A 579 14.63 -32.09 14.45
N ASN A 580 13.48 -32.16 15.12
CA ASN A 580 12.99 -31.14 16.06
C ASN A 580 13.72 -31.24 17.42
N THR A 581 15.04 -31.05 17.39
CA THR A 581 15.99 -31.18 18.51
C THR A 581 16.40 -29.81 19.05
N GLY A 582 17.01 -29.72 20.24
CA GLY A 582 17.44 -28.43 20.79
C GLY A 582 16.28 -27.58 21.32
N MET A 583 16.35 -26.26 21.16
CA MET A 583 15.30 -25.34 21.62
C MET A 583 14.26 -25.09 20.52
N GLN A 584 13.00 -25.41 20.80
CA GLN A 584 11.88 -25.34 19.86
C GLN A 584 10.80 -24.37 20.32
N SER A 585 10.31 -23.52 19.41
CA SER A 585 9.10 -22.72 19.58
C SER A 585 7.95 -23.40 18.84
N ILE A 586 6.83 -23.61 19.54
CA ILE A 586 5.64 -24.30 19.03
C ILE A 586 4.48 -23.33 19.16
N GLU A 587 3.72 -23.14 18.07
CA GLU A 587 2.54 -22.28 18.06
C GLU A 587 1.36 -22.98 17.42
N PHE A 588 0.16 -22.80 17.97
CA PHE A 588 -1.09 -23.31 17.42
C PHE A 588 -2.30 -22.61 18.02
N ASP A 589 -3.45 -22.74 17.34
CA ASP A 589 -4.75 -22.34 17.86
C ASP A 589 -5.51 -23.56 18.39
N VAL A 590 -6.21 -23.43 19.50
CA VAL A 590 -7.07 -24.48 20.08
C VAL A 590 -8.47 -23.96 20.32
N ARG A 591 -9.48 -24.76 19.98
CA ARG A 591 -10.89 -24.49 20.29
C ARG A 591 -11.54 -25.65 21.03
N PRO A 592 -11.94 -25.46 22.30
CA PRO A 592 -12.80 -26.40 23.01
C PRO A 592 -14.16 -26.50 22.34
N LEU A 593 -14.63 -27.70 22.05
CA LEU A 593 -15.97 -27.98 21.50
C LEU A 593 -16.91 -28.60 22.54
N ARG A 594 -16.40 -28.91 23.73
CA ARG A 594 -17.17 -29.36 24.91
C ARG A 594 -16.67 -28.71 26.21
N ALA A 595 -17.45 -28.78 27.28
CA ALA A 595 -17.05 -28.39 28.63
C ALA A 595 -17.92 -29.13 29.67
N PRO A 596 -17.34 -29.83 30.66
CA PRO A 596 -15.90 -30.04 30.89
C PRO A 596 -15.26 -30.96 29.83
N ILE A 597 -13.93 -30.87 29.68
CA ILE A 597 -13.11 -31.75 28.83
C ILE A 597 -12.03 -32.33 29.74
N ASP A 598 -11.60 -33.56 29.46
CA ASP A 598 -10.30 -34.08 29.91
C ASP A 598 -9.40 -34.30 28.69
N GLY A 599 -8.97 -33.20 28.07
CA GLY A 599 -8.36 -33.18 26.74
C GLY A 599 -6.89 -32.80 26.82
N VAL A 600 -6.01 -33.59 26.22
CA VAL A 600 -4.55 -33.43 26.27
C VAL A 600 -4.00 -33.25 24.87
N ILE A 601 -3.28 -32.15 24.68
CA ILE A 601 -2.41 -31.87 23.55
C ILE A 601 -1.00 -32.19 24.05
N GLY A 602 -0.45 -33.34 23.64
CA GLY A 602 0.85 -33.80 24.14
C GLY A 602 1.82 -34.23 23.07
N TYR A 603 3.10 -34.20 23.41
CA TYR A 603 4.20 -34.43 22.47
C TYR A 603 5.05 -35.62 22.91
N ALA A 604 5.55 -36.36 21.94
CA ALA A 604 6.46 -37.48 22.14
C ALA A 604 7.50 -37.53 21.01
N ASP A 605 8.54 -38.32 21.25
CA ASP A 605 9.60 -38.63 20.28
C ASP A 605 9.06 -39.36 19.05
N SER A 606 9.64 -39.21 17.85
CA SER A 606 9.17 -39.93 16.66
C SER A 606 9.28 -41.45 16.80
N SER A 607 10.20 -41.93 17.63
CA SER A 607 10.40 -43.36 17.93
C SER A 607 9.41 -43.93 18.95
N THR A 608 8.68 -43.08 19.68
CA THR A 608 7.78 -43.53 20.74
C THR A 608 6.50 -44.16 20.19
N THR A 609 6.13 -45.35 20.67
CA THR A 609 4.77 -45.89 20.41
C THR A 609 3.81 -45.35 21.47
N VAL A 610 2.99 -44.35 21.12
CA VAL A 610 2.09 -43.70 22.09
C VAL A 610 0.81 -44.51 22.27
N THR A 611 0.63 -45.12 23.44
CA THR A 611 -0.56 -45.89 23.82
C THR A 611 -1.24 -45.37 25.09
N GLU A 612 -0.57 -44.51 25.85
CA GLU A 612 -1.05 -43.95 27.10
C GLU A 612 -0.48 -42.54 27.38
N ARG A 613 -1.08 -41.81 28.33
CA ARG A 613 -0.70 -40.40 28.62
C ARG A 613 0.71 -40.27 29.19
N SER A 614 1.21 -41.32 29.85
CA SER A 614 2.58 -41.43 30.36
C SER A 614 3.61 -41.41 29.25
N HIS A 615 3.25 -41.72 28.00
CA HIS A 615 4.18 -41.64 26.86
C HIS A 615 4.35 -40.21 26.31
N LEU A 616 3.61 -39.23 26.82
CA LEU A 616 3.67 -37.84 26.38
C LEU A 616 4.60 -37.05 27.31
N ALA A 617 5.78 -36.68 26.81
CA ALA A 617 6.82 -35.98 27.56
C ALA A 617 6.40 -34.55 27.96
N MET A 618 5.72 -33.85 27.05
CA MET A 618 5.12 -32.53 27.29
C MET A 618 3.61 -32.62 27.10
N ALA A 619 2.85 -31.88 27.90
CA ALA A 619 1.40 -31.83 27.77
C ALA A 619 0.79 -30.50 28.22
N LEU A 620 -0.12 -29.98 27.38
CA LEU A 620 -1.13 -28.99 27.72
C LEU A 620 -2.49 -29.70 27.82
N ARG A 621 -3.25 -29.40 28.87
CA ARG A 621 -4.54 -30.03 29.16
C ARG A 621 -5.63 -28.99 29.32
N MET A 622 -6.78 -29.24 28.69
CA MET A 622 -8.06 -28.66 29.09
C MET A 622 -8.63 -29.57 30.19
N GLY A 623 -8.52 -29.12 31.43
CA GLY A 623 -8.83 -29.93 32.62
C GLY A 623 -10.33 -29.94 32.93
N PRO A 624 -10.84 -31.00 33.58
CA PRO A 624 -12.27 -31.13 33.89
C PRO A 624 -12.79 -30.06 34.87
N ASN A 625 -11.88 -29.33 35.53
CA ASN A 625 -12.15 -28.15 36.36
C ASN A 625 -12.38 -26.86 35.55
N GLY A 626 -12.36 -26.93 34.20
CA GLY A 626 -12.68 -25.82 33.30
C GLY A 626 -11.52 -24.84 33.04
N ILE A 627 -10.28 -25.23 33.34
CA ILE A 627 -9.09 -24.39 33.12
C ILE A 627 -8.03 -25.10 32.27
N PHE A 628 -7.15 -24.32 31.64
CA PHE A 628 -5.93 -24.85 31.02
C PHE A 628 -4.89 -25.18 32.09
N GLU A 629 -4.28 -26.35 31.98
CA GLU A 629 -3.24 -26.86 32.90
C GLU A 629 -2.08 -27.45 32.10
N VAL A 630 -0.86 -27.39 32.62
CA VAL A 630 0.35 -27.90 31.97
C VAL A 630 1.01 -28.93 32.88
N TYR A 631 1.52 -30.02 32.32
CA TYR A 631 2.23 -31.03 33.13
C TYR A 631 3.57 -30.48 33.64
N ASN A 632 3.85 -30.63 34.93
CA ASN A 632 5.02 -30.01 35.56
C ASN A 632 6.15 -30.99 35.93
N GLY A 633 6.01 -32.26 35.55
CA GLY A 633 6.89 -33.36 35.93
C GLY A 633 6.27 -34.31 36.96
N SER A 634 5.32 -33.84 37.79
CA SER A 634 4.61 -34.68 38.76
C SER A 634 3.08 -34.67 38.59
N GLY A 635 2.51 -33.61 38.02
CA GLY A 635 1.07 -33.45 37.82
C GLY A 635 0.73 -32.29 36.89
N TYR A 636 -0.57 -32.08 36.63
CA TYR A 636 -1.05 -30.92 35.89
C TYR A 636 -1.22 -29.72 36.83
N ALA A 637 -0.63 -28.58 36.46
CA ALA A 637 -0.71 -27.34 37.22
C ALA A 637 -0.64 -26.12 36.27
N ALA A 638 -1.00 -24.93 36.75
CA ALA A 638 -0.82 -23.68 36.02
C ALA A 638 -0.35 -22.57 36.97
N VAL A 639 0.61 -21.76 36.53
CA VAL A 639 1.10 -20.59 37.28
C VAL A 639 -0.02 -19.56 37.42
N ASN A 640 -0.75 -19.31 36.33
CA ASN A 640 -1.90 -18.42 36.30
C ASN A 640 -3.14 -19.18 35.83
N ARG A 641 -4.28 -18.91 36.46
CA ARG A 641 -5.55 -19.58 36.14
C ARG A 641 -6.17 -18.98 34.87
N VAL A 642 -6.27 -19.76 33.80
CA VAL A 642 -6.97 -19.36 32.57
C VAL A 642 -8.14 -20.31 32.28
N PRO A 643 -9.40 -19.86 32.45
CA PRO A 643 -10.56 -20.68 32.12
C PRO A 643 -10.71 -20.81 30.60
N TYR A 644 -11.20 -21.97 30.16
CA TYR A 644 -11.56 -22.18 28.76
C TYR A 644 -13.07 -22.12 28.58
N THR A 645 -13.49 -21.45 27.50
CA THR A 645 -14.89 -21.27 27.15
C THR A 645 -15.17 -22.06 25.88
N LEU A 646 -16.33 -22.72 25.86
CA LEU A 646 -16.84 -23.44 24.70
C LEU A 646 -16.79 -22.55 23.45
N ASN A 647 -16.32 -23.11 22.34
CA ASN A 647 -16.25 -22.46 21.02
C ASN A 647 -15.34 -21.22 20.92
N SER A 648 -14.61 -20.89 21.97
CA SER A 648 -13.62 -19.81 21.93
C SER A 648 -12.29 -20.32 21.41
N ILE A 649 -11.59 -19.50 20.62
CA ILE A 649 -10.28 -19.83 20.06
C ILE A 649 -9.20 -19.23 20.96
N TYR A 650 -8.28 -20.06 21.41
CA TYR A 650 -7.12 -19.66 22.20
C TYR A 650 -5.87 -19.87 21.36
N HIS A 651 -4.99 -18.88 21.34
CA HIS A 651 -3.68 -19.03 20.71
C HIS A 651 -2.67 -19.48 21.76
N VAL A 652 -1.93 -20.54 21.46
CA VAL A 652 -0.94 -21.16 22.34
C VAL A 652 0.45 -20.97 21.77
N ARG A 653 1.38 -20.57 22.62
CA ARG A 653 2.81 -20.54 22.32
C ARG A 653 3.56 -21.34 23.38
N MET A 654 4.39 -22.29 22.97
CA MET A 654 5.24 -23.09 23.84
C MET A 654 6.69 -22.93 23.44
N VAL A 655 7.60 -22.94 24.41
CA VAL A 655 9.05 -23.01 24.16
C VAL A 655 9.58 -24.22 24.90
N ALA A 656 10.12 -25.18 24.17
CA ALA A 656 10.69 -26.42 24.70
C ALA A 656 12.21 -26.40 24.54
N ASP A 657 12.93 -26.58 25.64
CA ASP A 657 14.35 -26.90 25.66
C ASP A 657 14.47 -28.43 25.77
N VAL A 658 14.56 -29.10 24.62
CA VAL A 658 14.54 -30.57 24.54
C VAL A 658 15.77 -31.17 25.24
N PRO A 659 17.01 -30.66 25.06
CA PRO A 659 18.17 -31.14 25.81
C PRO A 659 18.05 -30.96 27.33
N ALA A 660 17.49 -29.83 27.79
CA ALA A 660 17.28 -29.60 29.21
C ALA A 660 16.04 -30.32 29.76
N GLN A 661 15.20 -30.89 28.89
CA GLN A 661 13.91 -31.52 29.22
C GLN A 661 12.99 -30.57 30.00
N ARG A 662 12.88 -29.33 29.52
CA ARG A 662 12.10 -28.25 30.16
C ARG A 662 11.26 -27.51 29.13
N TYR A 663 10.10 -27.00 29.54
CA TYR A 663 9.27 -26.17 28.67
C TYR A 663 8.45 -25.11 29.39
N SER A 664 8.18 -24.02 28.69
CA SER A 664 7.31 -22.94 29.12
C SER A 664 6.12 -22.81 28.17
N VAL A 665 4.97 -22.38 28.69
CA VAL A 665 3.72 -22.27 27.93
C VAL A 665 3.05 -20.94 28.22
N TRP A 666 2.65 -20.27 27.15
CA TRP A 666 1.85 -19.06 27.17
C TRP A 666 0.56 -19.29 26.39
N LEU A 667 -0.51 -18.64 26.84
CA LEU A 667 -1.82 -18.76 26.24
C LEU A 667 -2.50 -17.40 26.15
N ARG A 668 -3.08 -17.11 24.98
CA ARG A 668 -3.79 -15.85 24.71
C ARG A 668 -5.28 -16.14 24.49
N PRO A 669 -6.15 -15.67 25.40
CA PRO A 669 -7.59 -15.75 25.21
C PRO A 669 -8.08 -14.88 24.03
N PRO A 670 -9.29 -15.15 23.48
CA PRO A 670 -9.88 -14.30 22.46
C PRO A 670 -9.95 -12.84 22.92
N GLY A 671 -9.35 -11.92 22.14
CA GLY A 671 -9.32 -10.48 22.46
C GLY A 671 -8.49 -10.09 23.68
N GLY A 672 -7.74 -11.03 24.29
CA GLY A 672 -6.92 -10.80 25.47
C GLY A 672 -5.41 -10.69 25.16
N THR A 673 -4.64 -10.40 26.20
CA THR A 673 -3.17 -10.44 26.17
C THR A 673 -2.66 -11.83 26.53
N GLU A 674 -1.39 -12.08 26.23
CA GLU A 674 -0.73 -13.36 26.51
C GLU A 674 -0.51 -13.57 28.02
N ILE A 675 -0.84 -14.76 28.51
CA ILE A 675 -0.76 -15.15 29.93
C ILE A 675 0.20 -16.34 30.06
N LEU A 676 1.16 -16.26 30.99
CA LEU A 676 2.07 -17.34 31.32
C LEU A 676 1.34 -18.45 32.09
N LEU A 677 1.30 -19.66 31.55
CA LEU A 677 0.71 -20.85 32.17
C LEU A 677 1.75 -21.75 32.84
N ALA A 678 2.96 -21.84 32.30
CA ALA A 678 4.04 -22.65 32.84
C ALA A 678 5.39 -21.98 32.56
N ASP A 679 6.28 -21.96 33.55
CA ASP A 679 7.67 -21.51 33.40
C ASP A 679 8.63 -22.68 33.70
N ARG A 680 9.35 -23.15 32.68
CA ARG A 680 10.38 -24.19 32.76
C ARG A 680 9.93 -25.44 33.54
N TYR A 681 8.71 -25.87 33.28
CA TYR A 681 8.17 -27.13 33.79
C TYR A 681 8.99 -28.30 33.24
N ALA A 682 9.18 -29.35 34.05
CA ALA A 682 9.94 -30.53 33.64
C ALA A 682 9.14 -31.37 32.65
N PHE A 683 9.84 -32.02 31.71
CA PHE A 683 9.26 -33.13 30.97
C PHE A 683 8.85 -34.22 31.95
N ARG A 684 7.89 -35.03 31.53
CA ARG A 684 7.45 -36.20 32.26
C ARG A 684 8.60 -37.22 32.41
N SER A 685 8.95 -37.58 33.64
CA SER A 685 10.07 -38.47 33.94
C SER A 685 9.84 -39.93 33.58
N ASP A 686 8.57 -40.37 33.52
CA ASP A 686 8.16 -41.72 33.14
C ASP A 686 7.85 -41.87 31.63
N ALA A 687 8.03 -40.80 30.84
CA ALA A 687 7.91 -40.90 29.39
C ALA A 687 9.13 -41.62 28.77
N PRO A 688 8.95 -42.33 27.64
CA PRO A 688 10.08 -42.77 26.83
C PRO A 688 11.02 -41.61 26.47
N LEU A 689 12.29 -41.93 26.22
CA LEU A 689 13.30 -40.94 25.88
C LEU A 689 12.79 -40.03 24.75
N THR A 690 12.82 -38.73 24.98
CA THR A 690 12.42 -37.71 24.03
C THR A 690 13.62 -36.78 23.82
N ASP A 691 14.39 -37.05 22.76
CA ASP A 691 15.51 -36.22 22.33
C ASP A 691 15.15 -35.36 21.10
N GLU A 692 13.97 -35.60 20.50
CA GLU A 692 13.29 -34.73 19.56
C GLU A 692 11.77 -34.67 19.76
N LEU A 693 11.12 -33.63 19.21
CA LEU A 693 9.66 -33.54 19.16
C LEU A 693 9.13 -34.09 17.83
N GLY A 694 8.88 -35.41 17.78
CA GLY A 694 8.57 -36.11 16.53
C GLY A 694 7.09 -36.32 16.22
N GLN A 695 6.23 -36.24 17.23
CA GLN A 695 4.78 -36.45 17.08
C GLN A 695 3.97 -35.69 18.12
N LEU A 696 2.73 -35.36 17.73
CA LEU A 696 1.70 -34.75 18.57
C LEU A 696 0.53 -35.71 18.74
N SER A 697 -0.05 -35.76 19.94
CA SER A 697 -1.29 -36.47 20.23
C SER A 697 -2.38 -35.53 20.73
N LEU A 698 -3.56 -35.59 20.10
CA LEU A 698 -4.77 -34.86 20.53
C LEU A 698 -5.76 -35.79 21.22
N LYS A 699 -5.46 -36.20 22.45
CA LYS A 699 -6.24 -37.20 23.18
C LYS A 699 -7.38 -36.57 23.99
N SER A 700 -8.57 -37.15 23.98
CA SER A 700 -9.71 -36.72 24.82
C SER A 700 -10.57 -37.90 25.29
N GLY A 701 -11.64 -37.63 26.05
CA GLY A 701 -12.56 -38.65 26.55
C GLY A 701 -13.53 -39.16 25.47
N SER A 702 -13.90 -38.30 24.53
CA SER A 702 -14.69 -38.62 23.32
C SER A 702 -14.02 -38.05 22.08
N ASN A 703 -14.41 -38.50 20.89
CA ASN A 703 -13.98 -37.85 19.66
C ASN A 703 -14.51 -36.42 19.57
N ASP A 704 -13.69 -35.55 19.00
CA ASP A 704 -14.01 -34.19 18.58
C ASP A 704 -14.44 -33.27 19.75
N ASP A 705 -13.94 -33.55 20.96
CA ASP A 705 -14.12 -32.70 22.14
C ASP A 705 -13.44 -31.32 21.98
N TYR A 706 -12.39 -31.23 21.17
CA TYR A 706 -11.72 -29.99 20.76
C TYR A 706 -11.01 -30.17 19.42
N TRP A 707 -10.56 -29.06 18.84
CA TRP A 707 -9.61 -29.09 17.72
C TRP A 707 -8.39 -28.21 17.97
N VAL A 708 -7.30 -28.55 17.26
CA VAL A 708 -6.08 -27.75 17.12
C VAL A 708 -5.92 -27.38 15.66
N ALA A 709 -5.60 -26.12 15.38
CA ALA A 709 -5.29 -25.65 14.03
C ALA A 709 -4.04 -24.78 14.01
N ASN A 710 -3.52 -24.52 12.81
CA ASN A 710 -2.35 -23.64 12.60
C ASN A 710 -1.11 -24.08 13.39
N HIS A 711 -0.92 -25.39 13.58
CA HIS A 711 0.21 -25.92 14.34
C HIS A 711 1.53 -25.76 13.60
N THR A 712 2.54 -25.24 14.29
CA THR A 712 3.89 -25.05 13.76
C THR A 712 4.95 -25.38 14.82
N VAL A 713 6.10 -25.90 14.38
CA VAL A 713 7.31 -26.12 15.19
C VAL A 713 8.48 -25.42 14.50
N ARG A 714 9.27 -24.63 15.25
CA ARG A 714 10.38 -23.84 14.72
C ARG A 714 11.57 -23.87 15.68
N SER A 715 12.78 -24.04 15.16
CA SER A 715 14.01 -23.96 15.97
C SER A 715 14.31 -22.52 16.41
N VAL A 716 14.82 -22.36 17.64
CA VAL A 716 15.21 -21.07 18.22
C VAL A 716 16.73 -20.98 18.30
N THR A 717 17.35 -20.02 17.61
CA THR A 717 18.81 -19.76 17.63
C THR A 717 19.14 -18.36 18.14
N GLY A 718 19.90 -18.27 19.25
CA GLY A 718 20.67 -17.08 19.67
C GLY A 718 19.93 -15.89 20.33
N ALA A 719 20.39 -15.53 21.54
CA ALA A 719 20.37 -14.21 22.24
C ALA A 719 19.12 -13.31 22.29
N ARG A 720 17.93 -13.75 21.88
CA ARG A 720 16.68 -12.98 22.06
C ARG A 720 15.64 -13.73 22.90
N LEU A 721 16.05 -14.13 24.10
CA LEU A 721 15.13 -14.42 25.19
C LEU A 721 15.21 -13.23 26.16
N ALA A 722 14.43 -12.18 25.90
CA ALA A 722 13.98 -11.31 26.98
C ALA A 722 12.95 -12.12 27.78
N LEU A 723 13.45 -13.09 28.55
CA LEU A 723 12.72 -13.76 29.61
C LEU A 723 12.53 -12.73 30.72
N SER A 724 11.28 -12.57 31.15
CA SER A 724 10.85 -11.65 32.18
C SER A 724 11.79 -11.61 33.39
N GLN A 725 12.18 -10.37 33.77
CA GLN A 725 12.75 -9.92 35.04
C GLN A 725 13.20 -11.00 36.03
N GLU A 726 14.51 -11.05 36.28
CA GLU A 726 15.06 -11.43 37.58
C GLU A 726 14.37 -10.61 38.68
N VAL A 727 13.56 -11.26 39.50
CA VAL A 727 13.30 -10.79 40.85
C VAL A 727 14.58 -11.06 41.64
N ALA A 728 15.32 -10.00 41.96
CA ALA A 728 16.46 -10.08 42.85
C ALA A 728 16.05 -10.70 44.20
N PRO A 729 16.84 -11.62 44.77
CA PRO A 729 16.56 -12.17 46.09
C PRO A 729 16.81 -11.09 47.15
N LEU A 730 15.76 -10.70 47.87
CA LEU A 730 15.86 -9.99 49.14
C LEU A 730 15.67 -11.00 50.28
N ASN A 731 16.73 -11.77 50.56
CA ASN A 731 17.04 -12.40 51.85
C ASN A 731 18.57 -12.21 51.98
N GLY A 732 19.17 -11.73 53.05
CA GLY A 732 18.76 -11.35 54.39
C GLY A 732 20.05 -10.92 55.12
N ASP A 733 19.93 -10.72 56.43
CA ASP A 733 20.99 -10.42 57.41
C ASP A 733 21.31 -8.91 57.57
N ALA A 734 21.21 -8.32 58.77
CA ALA A 734 21.04 -8.89 60.09
C ALA A 734 20.58 -7.84 61.11
N ALA A 735 20.10 -8.41 62.24
CA ALA A 735 20.15 -7.91 63.60
C ALA A 735 18.90 -7.22 64.16
N GLY A 736 18.37 -7.83 65.23
CA GLY A 736 17.72 -7.09 66.30
C GLY A 736 16.42 -7.67 66.83
N GLU A 737 16.54 -8.78 67.57
CA GLU A 737 15.86 -9.03 68.85
C GLU A 737 14.33 -8.78 69.03
N SER A 738 13.68 -9.90 69.36
CA SER A 738 12.86 -10.09 70.58
C SER A 738 11.32 -9.95 70.54
N GLN A 739 10.73 -10.99 71.13
CA GLN A 739 9.46 -11.07 71.87
C GLN A 739 8.12 -11.19 71.13
N GLU A 740 7.63 -12.44 71.07
CA GLU A 740 6.43 -12.93 71.76
C GLU A 740 5.27 -11.93 72.02
N LEU A 741 4.10 -12.17 71.42
CA LEU A 741 2.86 -12.60 72.13
C LEU A 741 1.61 -12.50 71.24
N ALA A 742 1.02 -13.69 71.01
CA ALA A 742 -0.37 -14.08 71.20
C ALA A 742 -1.59 -13.23 70.72
N ALA A 743 -2.55 -14.02 70.21
CA ALA A 743 -4.01 -13.84 70.21
C ALA A 743 -4.58 -12.82 69.20
N GLY A 744 -5.71 -13.08 68.53
CA GLY A 744 -6.66 -14.18 68.60
C GLY A 744 -7.85 -13.89 67.68
N CYS A 745 -8.32 -14.95 67.03
CA CYS A 745 -9.72 -15.35 66.79
C CYS A 745 -10.79 -14.33 66.30
N SER A 746 -11.50 -14.80 65.26
CA SER A 746 -12.95 -14.70 65.04
C SER A 746 -13.49 -13.40 64.41
N THR A 747 -14.52 -13.36 63.56
CA THR A 747 -15.37 -14.35 62.85
C THR A 747 -16.34 -13.54 61.96
N ALA A 748 -16.83 -14.18 60.89
CA ALA A 748 -18.17 -14.00 60.27
C ALA A 748 -18.50 -12.62 59.64
N GLY A 749 -19.22 -12.52 58.53
CA GLY A 749 -19.95 -13.47 57.69
C GLY A 749 -20.96 -12.71 56.82
N GLY A 750 -21.50 -13.35 55.78
CA GLY A 750 -22.88 -13.09 55.35
C GLY A 750 -23.14 -12.27 54.07
N VAL A 751 -23.21 -12.98 52.94
CA VAL A 751 -24.27 -13.01 51.89
C VAL A 751 -25.13 -11.76 51.60
N GLY A 752 -25.32 -11.43 50.32
CA GLY A 752 -26.57 -10.80 49.84
C GLY A 752 -26.51 -10.08 48.49
N ALA A 753 -27.23 -10.61 47.51
CA ALA A 753 -27.34 -10.17 46.11
C ALA A 753 -28.16 -8.89 45.85
N LEU A 754 -27.95 -8.24 44.69
CA LEU A 754 -28.95 -7.77 43.68
C LEU A 754 -28.53 -6.46 42.95
N THR A 755 -28.58 -6.52 41.62
CA THR A 755 -28.46 -5.47 40.57
C THR A 755 -29.77 -4.64 40.40
N PRO A 756 -29.97 -3.70 39.43
CA PRO A 756 -29.12 -2.75 38.65
C PRO A 756 -29.74 -1.31 38.47
N LEU A 757 -29.15 -0.48 37.58
CA LEU A 757 -29.64 0.73 36.88
C LEU A 757 -29.52 2.13 37.56
N GLY A 758 -28.97 3.11 36.82
CA GLY A 758 -29.02 4.53 37.19
C GLY A 758 -28.19 5.51 36.33
N LEU A 759 -28.64 5.70 35.10
CA LEU A 759 -28.34 6.72 34.08
C LEU A 759 -27.79 8.13 34.49
N LEU A 760 -26.79 8.60 33.72
CA LEU A 760 -26.54 9.95 33.13
C LEU A 760 -26.51 11.26 33.97
N LEU A 761 -25.38 11.97 33.81
CA LEU A 761 -25.16 13.43 33.66
C LEU A 761 -25.52 14.39 34.82
N TRP A 762 -24.50 15.04 35.39
CA TRP A 762 -24.57 16.49 35.62
C TRP A 762 -23.20 17.20 35.66
N LEU A 763 -23.26 18.45 35.27
CA LEU A 763 -22.21 19.37 34.86
C LEU A 763 -21.23 19.85 35.94
N SER A 764 -20.10 20.31 35.40
CA SER A 764 -19.13 21.26 35.94
C SER A 764 -19.68 22.33 36.90
N GLN A 765 -19.01 22.53 38.03
CA GLN A 765 -18.25 23.73 38.39
C GLN A 765 -18.11 23.82 39.93
N ARG A 766 -16.88 23.93 40.44
CA ARG A 766 -16.55 24.77 41.60
C ARG A 766 -15.07 25.16 41.65
N ARG A 767 -14.83 26.39 41.16
CA ARG A 767 -14.00 27.49 41.69
C ARG A 767 -12.67 27.21 42.43
N ARG A 768 -11.60 27.72 41.80
CA ARG A 768 -10.63 28.75 42.25
C ARG A 768 -10.27 28.86 43.75
N ALA A 769 -8.98 28.67 44.03
CA ALA A 769 -8.03 29.57 44.73
C ALA A 769 -6.63 28.98 44.44
N SER A 770 -5.55 29.69 44.10
CA SER A 770 -5.00 30.94 44.63
C SER A 770 -3.93 31.48 43.64
N ARG A 771 -3.62 32.78 43.72
CA ARG A 771 -2.60 33.49 42.94
C ARG A 771 -1.70 34.29 43.89
N ARG A 772 -0.44 34.51 43.47
CA ARG A 772 0.62 35.44 43.95
C ARG A 772 1.53 34.88 45.05
N PHE A 773 2.86 35.10 45.10
CA PHE A 773 3.89 35.95 44.45
C PHE A 773 5.18 35.10 44.31
N GLY A 774 6.26 35.42 43.59
CA GLY A 774 6.75 36.72 43.12
C GLY A 774 7.97 36.57 42.18
N ALA A 775 8.46 37.73 41.75
CA ALA A 775 9.51 37.94 40.77
C ALA A 775 10.93 37.80 41.33
N GLY A 776 11.85 37.49 40.43
CA GLY A 776 13.32 37.58 40.52
C GLY A 776 13.88 37.41 39.12
#